data_AF-A0A8T2PNC2-F1
#
_entry.id   AF-A0A8T2PNC2-F1
#
_cell.length_a   1.000
_cell.length_b   1.000
_cell.length_c   1.000
_cell.angle_alpha   90.00
_cell.angle_beta   90.00
_cell.angle_gamma   90.00
#
_symmetry.space_group_name_H-M   'P 1'
#
loop_
_entity.id
_entity.type
_entity.pdbx_description
1 polymer ?
#
loop_
_entity_poly.entity_id
_entity_poly.type
_entity_poly.pdbx_seq_one_letter_code
_entity_poly.pdbx_strand_id
1 'polypeptide(L)'
;MPFRLPEKVMNPEPDYFTSPFNKDKIDFFLIKDKETLFPPSTRNRIVYYILSRCPYYREEHKDKDKKGIKRLLNNGTYISAFPLHDSRYWMKASNPKCESERYNLYNHWARFFCFYKEQPLNLIRKYYGEKIGIYFAWLGFYTEMLFFAAVVGLFCFISGVVTYDDNVWSREICDPEIGGNIVMCPLCDDKCGCWKLNSTCTASWQSHLFDNVGTVFFAIFMGIWVTLFLEFWKRRQARLEYEWDLVDFEEEQQQLQLRPEYETKCSGRRLNRVTQEMEPYLSLTSKCARTCLSGATVIFWMALICACITGVIAYRLAVFAAFASVMERSEMELVGSFITPQLATSVTASCINFVIIMILNFLYERVAIWITDMEIPKTHLEYENKLTMKMFLFQFVNYYSSCFYVAFFKGKFVGRPGDYNYMFGKLRNEECDPGGCLIELTTQLVIVMAGKQVWGNIQEALLPWMCNWWSSRKARGYSDSKNLKVYSRWEQDHDLQNFSQLGLFYEYLEMVIQFGFITLFVASFPLAPLLALCNNILEVRVDAWKLTTQFRRPMAAKARSIGAWLEILNGMAVLSVITNAFIVAFTSDMIPRLVYLYVYQPEKNATMEGYINSSLSVFDMYQFPTKVQENIQQNTKGFDCFAKPICRYRDYRYPSGHEKEYSHTMQFWHILAAKLAFIIIMEHVVFGVKVFVAWLIPDVPSEVKARIKRERYLVQEYLHNYEVEKLKVQLCQINGCQPAEHSTIVCAYPETPEVLPECL
;
A
#
# COMPACT_ATOMS: atom_id res chain seq x y z
N MET A 1 -3.88 -21.37 -11.95
CA MET A 1 -3.80 -20.62 -13.22
C MET A 1 -5.20 -20.21 -13.62
N PRO A 2 -5.47 -18.92 -13.85
CA PRO A 2 -6.75 -18.44 -14.36
C PRO A 2 -7.07 -18.99 -15.77
N PHE A 3 -8.35 -18.98 -16.14
CA PHE A 3 -8.79 -19.44 -17.46
C PHE A 3 -8.43 -18.41 -18.55
N ARG A 4 -7.71 -18.88 -19.59
CA ARG A 4 -7.22 -18.04 -20.69
C ARG A 4 -8.38 -17.54 -21.56
N LEU A 5 -8.36 -16.24 -21.88
CA LEU A 5 -9.39 -15.62 -22.72
C LEU A 5 -9.13 -15.88 -24.22
N PRO A 6 -10.15 -15.76 -25.09
CA PRO A 6 -9.97 -15.83 -26.54
C PRO A 6 -8.94 -14.82 -27.05
N GLU A 7 -8.11 -15.20 -28.02
CA GLU A 7 -7.00 -14.37 -28.51
C GLU A 7 -7.44 -12.99 -28.99
N LYS A 8 -8.60 -12.87 -29.65
CA LYS A 8 -9.14 -11.57 -30.09
C LYS A 8 -9.45 -10.59 -28.95
N VAL A 9 -9.69 -11.09 -27.74
CA VAL A 9 -9.94 -10.28 -26.53
C VAL A 9 -8.63 -9.97 -25.81
N MET A 10 -7.68 -10.91 -25.86
CA MET A 10 -6.39 -10.79 -25.21
C MET A 10 -5.43 -9.88 -26.00
N ASN A 11 -5.43 -10.00 -27.33
CA ASN A 11 -4.59 -9.27 -28.28
C ASN A 11 -5.47 -8.74 -29.43
N PRO A 12 -6.12 -7.58 -29.26
CA PRO A 12 -7.04 -7.04 -30.26
C PRO A 12 -6.33 -6.63 -31.57
N GLU A 13 -5.04 -6.29 -31.52
CA GLU A 13 -4.21 -5.94 -32.68
C GLU A 13 -2.83 -6.62 -32.55
N PRO A 14 -2.25 -7.15 -33.64
CA PRO A 14 -0.86 -7.63 -33.64
C PRO A 14 0.11 -6.45 -33.61
N ASP A 15 1.17 -6.58 -32.80
CA ASP A 15 2.19 -5.53 -32.67
C ASP A 15 3.03 -5.47 -33.96
N TYR A 16 2.99 -4.32 -34.64
CA TYR A 16 3.93 -3.98 -35.70
C TYR A 16 4.91 -2.97 -35.13
N PHE A 17 6.20 -3.08 -35.46
CA PHE A 17 7.27 -2.21 -34.96
C PHE A 17 6.87 -0.72 -35.03
N THR A 18 6.84 -0.03 -33.89
CA THR A 18 6.35 1.34 -33.78
C THR A 18 7.47 2.33 -33.48
N SER A 19 7.59 3.34 -34.33
CA SER A 19 8.34 4.57 -34.05
C SER A 19 7.37 5.72 -33.74
N PRO A 20 7.80 6.84 -33.12
CA PRO A 20 6.96 8.01 -32.93
C PRO A 20 6.37 8.49 -34.27
N PHE A 21 5.04 8.67 -34.31
CA PHE A 21 4.37 9.10 -35.53
C PHE A 21 4.87 10.48 -35.97
N ASN A 22 5.51 10.53 -37.14
CA ASN A 22 5.95 11.77 -37.76
C ASN A 22 5.25 11.95 -39.12
N LYS A 23 4.61 13.11 -39.29
CA LYS A 23 3.89 13.48 -40.51
C LYS A 23 4.81 13.56 -41.73
N ASP A 24 6.08 13.87 -41.55
CA ASP A 24 7.05 13.96 -42.65
C ASP A 24 7.57 12.58 -43.08
N LYS A 25 7.26 11.54 -42.29
CA LYS A 25 7.74 10.16 -42.45
C LYS A 25 6.56 9.17 -42.51
N ILE A 26 5.44 9.57 -43.13
CA ILE A 26 4.22 8.76 -43.20
C ILE A 26 4.47 7.41 -43.88
N ASP A 27 5.38 7.36 -44.86
CA ASP A 27 5.67 6.16 -45.65
C ASP A 27 6.27 5.00 -44.82
N PHE A 28 6.79 5.29 -43.61
CA PHE A 28 7.29 4.29 -42.68
C PHE A 28 6.19 3.63 -41.83
N PHE A 29 4.95 4.15 -41.88
CA PHE A 29 3.84 3.63 -41.10
C PHE A 29 2.89 2.78 -41.96
N LEU A 30 2.52 1.61 -41.45
CA LEU A 30 1.53 0.72 -42.07
C LEU A 30 0.11 1.28 -41.90
N ILE A 31 -0.28 2.20 -42.79
CA ILE A 31 -1.62 2.82 -42.78
C ILE A 31 -2.53 2.09 -43.78
N LYS A 32 -3.34 1.14 -43.30
CA LYS A 32 -4.38 0.50 -44.11
C LYS A 32 -5.57 1.44 -44.37
N ASP A 33 -6.00 2.14 -43.32
CA ASP A 33 -7.09 3.11 -43.37
C ASP A 33 -6.77 4.31 -42.47
N LYS A 34 -6.96 5.51 -43.01
CA LYS A 34 -6.63 6.78 -42.33
C LYS A 34 -7.60 7.09 -41.18
N GLU A 35 -8.83 6.58 -41.23
CA GLU A 35 -9.84 6.86 -40.20
C GLU A 35 -9.64 6.04 -38.93
N THR A 36 -9.08 4.84 -39.06
CA THR A 36 -8.88 3.87 -37.98
C THR A 36 -7.46 3.90 -37.39
N LEU A 37 -6.52 4.60 -38.04
CA LEU A 37 -5.11 4.68 -37.62
C LEU A 37 -4.91 5.05 -36.14
N PHE A 38 -5.65 6.05 -35.64
CA PHE A 38 -5.55 6.47 -34.25
C PHE A 38 -6.71 5.91 -33.42
N PRO A 39 -6.42 5.10 -32.37
CA PRO A 39 -7.48 4.60 -31.51
C PRO A 39 -8.18 5.76 -30.77
N PRO A 40 -9.45 5.59 -30.38
CA PRO A 40 -10.21 6.64 -29.70
C PRO A 40 -9.51 7.20 -28.45
N SER A 41 -8.79 6.37 -27.71
CA SER A 41 -7.97 6.78 -26.55
C SER A 41 -6.87 7.77 -26.93
N THR A 42 -6.11 7.50 -28.00
CA THR A 42 -5.09 8.42 -28.53
C THR A 42 -5.70 9.70 -29.07
N ARG A 43 -6.83 9.61 -29.79
CA ARG A 43 -7.55 10.80 -30.29
C ARG A 43 -7.99 11.72 -29.15
N ASN A 44 -8.58 11.14 -28.10
CA ASN A 44 -8.99 11.88 -26.90
C ASN A 44 -7.79 12.58 -26.26
N ARG A 45 -6.66 11.87 -26.11
CA ARG A 45 -5.42 12.44 -25.55
C ARG A 45 -4.92 13.64 -26.35
N ILE A 46 -4.89 13.54 -27.68
CA ILE A 46 -4.46 14.64 -28.58
C ILE A 46 -5.39 15.86 -28.42
N VAL A 47 -6.71 15.65 -28.43
CA VAL A 47 -7.69 16.74 -28.25
C VAL A 47 -7.52 17.43 -26.89
N TYR A 48 -7.36 16.66 -25.82
CA TYR A 48 -7.15 17.22 -24.48
C TYR A 48 -5.84 17.99 -24.39
N TYR A 49 -4.78 17.51 -25.03
CA TYR A 49 -3.52 18.23 -25.13
C TYR A 49 -3.70 19.61 -25.78
N ILE A 50 -4.43 19.67 -26.90
CA ILE A 50 -4.78 20.94 -27.57
C ILE A 50 -5.56 21.85 -26.62
N LEU A 51 -6.64 21.36 -26.01
CA LEU A 51 -7.48 22.12 -25.07
C LEU A 51 -6.71 22.63 -23.84
N SER A 52 -5.69 21.91 -23.39
CA SER A 52 -4.86 22.30 -22.26
C SER A 52 -3.88 23.43 -22.57
N ARG A 53 -3.52 23.62 -23.85
CA ARG A 53 -2.55 24.62 -24.31
C ARG A 53 -3.16 25.82 -25.03
N CYS A 54 -4.39 25.70 -25.52
CA CYS A 54 -5.08 26.80 -26.19
C CYS A 54 -5.11 28.07 -25.31
N PRO A 55 -4.53 29.19 -25.78
CA PRO A 55 -4.67 30.48 -25.12
C PRO A 55 -6.06 31.07 -25.37
N TYR A 56 -6.58 31.84 -24.42
CA TYR A 56 -7.88 32.53 -24.54
C TYR A 56 -7.81 34.03 -24.20
N TYR A 57 -6.67 34.68 -24.46
CA TYR A 57 -6.51 36.13 -24.24
C TYR A 57 -6.98 36.96 -25.45
N ARG A 58 -7.42 38.20 -25.19
CA ARG A 58 -7.58 39.25 -26.22
C ARG A 58 -6.21 39.90 -26.47
N GLU A 59 -5.86 40.13 -27.74
CA GLU A 59 -4.53 40.59 -28.19
C GLU A 59 -4.02 41.87 -27.49
N GLU A 60 -4.91 42.71 -26.95
CA GLU A 60 -4.58 43.99 -26.32
C GLU A 60 -4.06 43.88 -24.87
N HIS A 61 -4.30 42.75 -24.17
CA HIS A 61 -3.75 42.51 -22.83
C HIS A 61 -2.90 41.24 -22.83
N LYS A 62 -1.58 41.40 -22.69
CA LYS A 62 -0.59 40.32 -22.48
C LYS A 62 -0.72 39.69 -21.08
N ASP A 63 -1.93 39.31 -20.68
CA ASP A 63 -2.14 38.43 -19.52
C ASP A 63 -1.67 37.03 -19.91
N LYS A 64 -0.38 36.75 -19.68
CA LYS A 64 0.26 35.45 -19.95
C LYS A 64 -0.44 34.28 -19.25
N ASP A 65 -1.30 34.57 -18.28
CA ASP A 65 -1.93 33.57 -17.41
C ASP A 65 -3.24 32.98 -17.98
N LYS A 66 -3.78 33.50 -19.10
CA LYS A 66 -5.04 33.02 -19.72
C LYS A 66 -4.80 31.89 -20.73
N LYS A 67 -4.32 30.74 -20.24
CA LYS A 67 -4.09 29.53 -21.04
C LYS A 67 -4.75 28.30 -20.44
N GLY A 68 -5.33 27.48 -21.30
CA GLY A 68 -5.74 26.12 -20.98
C GLY A 68 -7.11 25.95 -20.31
N ILE A 69 -7.72 24.80 -20.59
CA ILE A 69 -9.05 24.44 -20.08
C ILE A 69 -9.13 24.29 -18.55
N LYS A 70 -8.02 23.92 -17.88
CA LYS A 70 -8.01 23.72 -16.42
C LYS A 70 -8.40 24.98 -15.65
N ARG A 71 -7.95 26.16 -16.11
CA ARG A 71 -8.31 27.43 -15.48
C ARG A 71 -9.79 27.78 -15.71
N LEU A 72 -10.33 27.51 -16.89
CA LEU A 72 -11.75 27.71 -17.21
C LEU A 72 -12.66 26.82 -16.36
N LEU A 73 -12.21 25.59 -16.08
CA LEU A 73 -12.88 24.68 -15.14
C LEU A 73 -12.80 25.20 -13.70
N ASN A 74 -11.62 25.63 -13.23
CA ASN A 74 -11.44 26.14 -11.88
C ASN A 74 -12.22 27.45 -11.61
N ASN A 75 -12.34 28.31 -12.63
CA ASN A 75 -13.13 29.54 -12.56
C ASN A 75 -14.65 29.28 -12.68
N GLY A 76 -15.09 28.06 -12.97
CA GLY A 76 -16.49 27.71 -13.17
C GLY A 76 -17.10 28.18 -14.50
N THR A 77 -16.30 28.62 -15.47
CA THR A 77 -16.79 28.97 -16.82
C THR A 77 -17.24 27.73 -17.58
N TYR A 78 -16.49 26.63 -17.47
CA TYR A 78 -16.92 25.31 -17.89
C TYR A 78 -17.27 24.47 -16.67
N ILE A 79 -18.37 23.72 -16.76
CA ILE A 79 -18.81 22.82 -15.69
C ILE A 79 -17.97 21.53 -15.68
N SER A 80 -17.73 20.95 -16.87
CA SER A 80 -17.01 19.69 -17.00
C SER A 80 -16.44 19.49 -18.40
N ALA A 81 -15.30 18.83 -18.50
CA ALA A 81 -14.71 18.38 -19.77
C ALA A 81 -14.25 16.91 -19.61
N PHE A 82 -14.78 16.01 -20.43
CA PHE A 82 -14.51 14.58 -20.35
C PHE A 82 -14.68 13.90 -21.73
N PRO A 83 -13.96 12.80 -21.98
CA PRO A 83 -14.16 11.98 -23.17
C PRO A 83 -15.38 11.08 -23.03
N LEU A 84 -16.01 10.72 -24.15
CA LEU A 84 -17.18 9.85 -24.16
C LEU A 84 -16.81 8.36 -24.14
N HIS A 85 -17.69 7.55 -23.55
CA HIS A 85 -17.71 6.11 -23.72
C HIS A 85 -18.33 5.72 -25.07
N ASP A 86 -17.72 4.72 -25.72
CA ASP A 86 -18.17 4.06 -26.95
C ASP A 86 -19.62 3.56 -26.89
N SER A 87 -19.99 2.80 -25.86
CA SER A 87 -21.28 2.10 -25.77
C SER A 87 -21.80 1.99 -24.34
N ARG A 88 -23.03 1.48 -24.17
CA ARG A 88 -23.56 1.15 -22.83
C ARG A 88 -22.92 -0.15 -22.37
N TYR A 89 -22.56 -0.27 -21.09
CA TYR A 89 -21.85 -1.47 -20.62
C TYR A 89 -22.68 -2.76 -20.74
N TRP A 90 -24.01 -2.66 -20.70
CA TRP A 90 -24.92 -3.83 -20.76
C TRP A 90 -25.48 -4.14 -22.15
N MET A 91 -25.26 -3.27 -23.15
CA MET A 91 -25.86 -3.40 -24.48
C MET A 91 -24.84 -3.04 -25.56
N LYS A 92 -24.72 -3.92 -26.57
CA LYS A 92 -23.87 -3.66 -27.73
C LYS A 92 -24.28 -2.38 -28.46
N ALA A 93 -23.31 -1.74 -29.11
CA ALA A 93 -23.57 -0.55 -29.91
C ALA A 93 -24.56 -0.88 -31.04
N SER A 94 -25.50 0.04 -31.32
CA SER A 94 -26.48 -0.12 -32.40
C SER A 94 -25.82 -0.07 -33.79
N ASN A 95 -24.73 0.68 -33.92
CA ASN A 95 -23.97 0.77 -35.16
C ASN A 95 -22.92 -0.38 -35.22
N PRO A 96 -23.00 -1.30 -36.19
CA PRO A 96 -22.06 -2.40 -36.32
C PRO A 96 -20.63 -1.96 -36.68
N LYS A 97 -20.44 -0.73 -37.18
CA LYS A 97 -19.10 -0.15 -37.42
C LYS A 97 -18.39 0.30 -36.13
N CYS A 98 -19.13 0.43 -35.02
CA CYS A 98 -18.58 0.89 -33.75
C CYS A 98 -18.21 -0.32 -32.88
N GLU A 99 -16.93 -0.47 -32.57
CA GLU A 99 -16.47 -1.51 -31.66
C GLU A 99 -17.02 -1.27 -30.25
N SER A 100 -17.76 -2.25 -29.70
CA SER A 100 -18.32 -2.17 -28.36
C SER A 100 -17.32 -2.63 -27.29
N GLU A 101 -16.21 -1.90 -27.16
CA GLU A 101 -15.10 -2.21 -26.24
C GLU A 101 -15.56 -2.25 -24.77
N ARG A 102 -16.40 -1.29 -24.34
CA ARG A 102 -16.91 -1.25 -22.95
C ARG A 102 -17.77 -2.46 -22.60
N TYR A 103 -18.59 -2.91 -23.55
CA TYR A 103 -19.41 -4.11 -23.39
C TYR A 103 -18.55 -5.36 -23.25
N ASN A 104 -17.49 -5.48 -24.05
CA ASN A 104 -16.56 -6.61 -23.98
C ASN A 104 -15.78 -6.60 -22.66
N LEU A 105 -15.27 -5.44 -22.24
CA LEU A 105 -14.61 -5.26 -20.94
C LEU A 105 -15.55 -5.63 -19.78
N TYR A 106 -16.81 -5.22 -19.84
CA TYR A 106 -17.79 -5.58 -18.81
C TYR A 106 -18.00 -7.11 -18.74
N ASN A 107 -18.23 -7.77 -19.87
CA ASN A 107 -18.57 -9.19 -19.89
C ASN A 107 -17.41 -10.12 -19.55
N HIS A 108 -16.19 -9.79 -19.99
CA HIS A 108 -15.03 -10.67 -19.84
C HIS A 108 -14.17 -10.34 -18.62
N TRP A 109 -14.26 -9.11 -18.07
CA TRP A 109 -13.37 -8.65 -17.01
C TRP A 109 -14.12 -8.08 -15.80
N ALA A 110 -15.02 -7.11 -15.98
CA ALA A 110 -15.62 -6.35 -14.88
C ALA A 110 -16.81 -7.02 -14.16
N ARG A 111 -17.18 -8.25 -14.52
CA ARG A 111 -18.21 -9.03 -13.79
C ARG A 111 -17.58 -9.74 -12.59
N PHE A 112 -18.23 -9.63 -11.43
CA PHE A 112 -17.79 -10.28 -10.19
C PHE A 112 -17.56 -11.80 -10.34
N PHE A 113 -18.44 -12.51 -11.05
CA PHE A 113 -18.31 -13.97 -11.26
C PHE A 113 -17.17 -14.36 -12.22
N CYS A 114 -16.51 -13.41 -12.90
CA CYS A 114 -15.37 -13.70 -13.78
C CYS A 114 -14.03 -13.70 -13.05
N PHE A 115 -14.01 -13.80 -11.71
CA PHE A 115 -12.79 -13.73 -10.89
C PHE A 115 -11.69 -14.74 -11.29
N TYR A 116 -12.09 -15.92 -11.80
CA TYR A 116 -11.18 -16.98 -12.25
C TYR A 116 -10.57 -16.76 -13.65
N LYS A 117 -10.98 -15.72 -14.39
CA LYS A 117 -10.47 -15.43 -15.74
C LYS A 117 -9.28 -14.48 -15.70
N GLU A 118 -8.38 -14.62 -16.66
CA GLU A 118 -7.25 -13.70 -16.86
C GLU A 118 -7.71 -12.26 -17.15
N GLN A 119 -6.85 -11.30 -16.82
CA GLN A 119 -7.10 -9.89 -17.11
C GLN A 119 -6.71 -9.56 -18.56
N PRO A 120 -7.61 -8.98 -19.38
CA PRO A 120 -7.29 -8.58 -20.75
C PRO A 120 -6.54 -7.24 -20.78
N LEU A 121 -5.27 -7.26 -20.37
CA LEU A 121 -4.44 -6.05 -20.20
C LEU A 121 -4.34 -5.19 -21.46
N ASN A 122 -4.20 -5.78 -22.64
CA ASN A 122 -4.09 -5.02 -23.90
C ASN A 122 -5.41 -4.32 -24.28
N LEU A 123 -6.56 -4.92 -23.95
CA LEU A 123 -7.86 -4.28 -24.16
C LEU A 123 -8.09 -3.13 -23.17
N ILE A 124 -7.69 -3.32 -21.91
CA ILE A 124 -7.72 -2.28 -20.88
C ILE A 124 -6.82 -1.10 -21.30
N ARG A 125 -5.60 -1.40 -21.77
CA ARG A 125 -4.66 -0.42 -22.35
C ARG A 125 -5.28 0.35 -23.50
N LYS A 126 -5.86 -0.35 -24.48
CA LYS A 126 -6.49 0.27 -25.67
C LYS A 126 -7.62 1.23 -25.26
N TYR A 127 -8.45 0.85 -24.29
CA TYR A 127 -9.62 1.63 -23.88
C TYR A 127 -9.32 2.78 -22.91
N TYR A 128 -8.56 2.50 -21.84
CA TYR A 128 -8.31 3.42 -20.72
C TYR A 128 -6.93 4.09 -20.76
N GLY A 129 -6.01 3.59 -21.56
CA GLY A 129 -4.62 4.05 -21.61
C GLY A 129 -3.69 3.24 -20.70
N GLU A 130 -2.39 3.49 -20.88
CA GLU A 130 -1.30 2.73 -20.28
C GLU A 130 -1.22 2.94 -18.76
N LYS A 131 -1.56 4.13 -18.25
CA LYS A 131 -1.56 4.44 -16.80
C LYS A 131 -2.56 3.60 -15.99
N ILE A 132 -3.74 3.31 -16.55
CA ILE A 132 -4.72 2.39 -15.91
C ILE A 132 -4.34 0.94 -16.19
N GLY A 133 -3.81 0.64 -17.39
CA GLY A 133 -3.30 -0.68 -17.73
C GLY A 133 -2.22 -1.15 -16.76
N ILE A 134 -1.23 -0.31 -16.44
CA ILE A 134 -0.12 -0.68 -15.53
C ILE A 134 -0.59 -0.92 -14.10
N TYR A 135 -1.64 -0.21 -13.65
CA TYR A 135 -2.26 -0.43 -12.34
C TYR A 135 -2.84 -1.84 -12.22
N PHE A 136 -3.67 -2.25 -13.18
CA PHE A 136 -4.25 -3.59 -13.18
C PHE A 136 -3.22 -4.69 -13.43
N ALA A 137 -2.18 -4.40 -14.22
CA ALA A 137 -1.05 -5.32 -14.38
C ALA A 137 -0.29 -5.53 -13.06
N TRP A 138 -0.05 -4.46 -12.31
CA TRP A 138 0.60 -4.51 -11.00
C TRP A 138 -0.28 -5.22 -9.97
N LEU A 139 -1.56 -4.87 -9.89
CA LEU A 139 -2.51 -5.48 -8.96
C LEU A 139 -2.68 -6.98 -9.24
N GLY A 140 -2.75 -7.37 -10.52
CA GLY A 140 -2.76 -8.78 -10.94
C GLY A 140 -1.50 -9.52 -10.51
N PHE A 141 -0.33 -8.96 -10.83
CA PHE A 141 0.95 -9.54 -10.44
C PHE A 141 1.12 -9.66 -8.92
N TYR A 142 0.69 -8.65 -8.17
CA TYR A 142 0.69 -8.67 -6.72
C TYR A 142 -0.21 -9.77 -6.16
N THR A 143 -1.39 -9.96 -6.72
CA THR A 143 -2.33 -11.05 -6.36
C THR A 143 -1.72 -12.43 -6.65
N GLU A 144 -1.06 -12.60 -7.80
CA GLU A 144 -0.38 -13.84 -8.17
C GLU A 144 0.76 -14.17 -7.21
N MET A 145 1.58 -13.20 -6.84
CA MET A 145 2.68 -13.41 -5.90
C MET A 145 2.19 -13.67 -4.47
N LEU A 146 1.10 -13.02 -4.04
CA LEU A 146 0.48 -13.25 -2.74
C LEU A 146 -0.03 -14.68 -2.56
N PHE A 147 -0.43 -15.34 -3.64
CA PHE A 147 -0.85 -16.75 -3.58
C PHE A 147 0.24 -17.64 -2.97
N PHE A 148 1.50 -17.47 -3.39
CA PHE A 148 2.61 -18.25 -2.82
C PHE A 148 2.84 -17.95 -1.34
N ALA A 149 2.77 -16.67 -0.95
CA ALA A 149 2.89 -16.28 0.45
C ALA A 149 1.74 -16.82 1.31
N ALA A 150 0.51 -16.81 0.80
CA ALA A 150 -0.67 -17.32 1.48
C ALA A 150 -0.60 -18.82 1.72
N VAL A 151 -0.08 -19.60 0.75
CA VAL A 151 0.10 -21.06 0.91
C VAL A 151 1.11 -21.38 2.02
N VAL A 152 2.27 -20.71 2.02
CA VAL A 152 3.30 -20.93 3.07
C VAL A 152 2.80 -20.45 4.43
N GLY A 153 2.12 -19.31 4.50
CA GLY A 153 1.53 -18.78 5.73
C GLY A 153 0.45 -19.70 6.31
N LEU A 154 -0.39 -20.29 5.45
CA LEU A 154 -1.39 -21.28 5.86
C LEU A 154 -0.73 -22.55 6.40
N PHE A 155 0.35 -23.03 5.78
CA PHE A 155 1.10 -24.18 6.30
C PHE A 155 1.70 -23.89 7.69
N CYS A 156 2.28 -22.71 7.89
CA CYS A 156 2.82 -22.31 9.20
C CYS A 156 1.73 -22.21 10.26
N PHE A 157 0.55 -21.71 9.89
CA PHE A 157 -0.60 -21.67 10.79
C PHE A 157 -1.11 -23.07 11.14
N ILE A 158 -1.27 -23.96 10.15
CA ILE A 158 -1.67 -25.36 10.37
C ILE A 158 -0.65 -26.07 11.27
N SER A 159 0.65 -25.83 11.08
CA SER A 159 1.69 -26.36 11.98
C SER A 159 1.45 -25.91 13.42
N GLY A 160 1.11 -24.65 13.65
CA GLY A 160 0.76 -24.13 14.98
C GLY A 160 -0.46 -24.82 15.60
N VAL A 161 -1.49 -25.11 14.79
CA VAL A 161 -2.68 -25.85 15.21
C VAL A 161 -2.36 -27.31 15.53
N VAL A 162 -1.53 -27.98 14.73
CA VAL A 162 -1.15 -29.38 14.97
C VAL A 162 -0.33 -29.52 16.24
N THR A 163 0.60 -28.59 16.49
CA THR A 163 1.40 -28.55 17.72
C THR A 163 0.69 -27.86 18.88
N TYR A 164 -0.63 -27.66 18.81
CA TYR A 164 -1.37 -26.95 19.85
C TYR A 164 -1.23 -27.70 21.18
N ASP A 165 -1.57 -28.98 21.25
CA ASP A 165 -1.64 -29.73 22.52
C ASP A 165 -0.26 -30.07 23.15
N ASP A 166 0.83 -30.03 22.38
CA ASP A 166 2.17 -30.45 22.81
C ASP A 166 2.94 -29.39 23.63
N ASN A 167 2.34 -28.23 23.91
CA ASN A 167 3.05 -27.10 24.51
C ASN A 167 3.18 -27.17 26.02
N VAL A 168 4.41 -27.39 26.49
CA VAL A 168 4.76 -27.49 27.92
C VAL A 168 4.42 -26.21 28.69
N TRP A 169 4.80 -25.02 28.20
CA TRP A 169 4.62 -23.76 28.94
C TRP A 169 3.15 -23.32 29.05
N SER A 170 2.34 -23.51 28.00
CA SER A 170 0.90 -23.24 28.04
C SER A 170 0.21 -24.19 29.01
N ARG A 171 0.64 -25.46 29.05
CA ARG A 171 0.18 -26.43 30.05
C ARG A 171 0.56 -26.00 31.48
N GLU A 172 1.79 -25.53 31.72
CA GLU A 172 2.19 -25.01 33.05
C GLU A 172 1.34 -23.83 33.53
N ILE A 173 0.97 -22.92 32.62
CA ILE A 173 0.11 -21.77 32.94
C ILE A 173 -1.31 -22.25 33.32
N CYS A 174 -1.83 -23.24 32.60
CA CYS A 174 -3.19 -23.77 32.80
C CYS A 174 -3.29 -24.78 33.94
N ASP A 175 -2.17 -25.36 34.37
CA ASP A 175 -2.13 -26.33 35.45
C ASP A 175 -2.57 -25.65 36.77
N PRO A 176 -3.62 -26.16 37.45
CA PRO A 176 -4.06 -25.62 38.72
C PRO A 176 -3.02 -25.72 39.84
N GLU A 177 -2.12 -26.72 39.80
CA GLU A 177 -1.08 -26.89 40.82
C GLU A 177 0.11 -25.95 40.60
N ILE A 178 0.42 -25.61 39.35
CA ILE A 178 1.54 -24.71 39.01
C ILE A 178 1.01 -23.28 38.83
N GLY A 179 0.32 -23.00 37.72
CA GLY A 179 -0.22 -21.69 37.40
C GLY A 179 -1.33 -21.21 38.34
N GLY A 180 -2.09 -22.12 38.93
CA GLY A 180 -3.13 -21.79 39.93
C GLY A 180 -2.57 -21.35 41.29
N ASN A 181 -1.32 -21.73 41.61
CA ASN A 181 -0.62 -21.37 42.84
C ASN A 181 0.20 -20.08 42.70
N ILE A 182 0.49 -19.63 41.48
CA ILE A 182 1.25 -18.42 41.20
C ILE A 182 0.32 -17.20 41.26
N VAL A 183 0.60 -16.30 42.22
CA VAL A 183 -0.08 -15.01 42.39
C VAL A 183 0.72 -13.91 41.71
N MET A 184 0.07 -13.14 40.85
CA MET A 184 0.68 -12.06 40.08
C MET A 184 0.40 -10.70 40.71
N CYS A 185 1.35 -9.76 40.55
CA CYS A 185 1.22 -8.40 41.06
C CYS A 185 0.10 -7.63 40.33
N PRO A 186 -0.53 -6.64 41.00
CA PRO A 186 -1.61 -5.87 40.41
C PRO A 186 -1.13 -4.96 39.26
N LEU A 187 -1.95 -4.88 38.21
CA LEU A 187 -1.66 -4.14 36.97
C LEU A 187 -1.93 -2.63 37.08
N CYS A 188 -2.56 -2.16 38.17
CA CYS A 188 -2.86 -0.75 38.38
C CYS A 188 -2.67 -0.32 39.85
N ASP A 189 -2.48 0.98 40.06
CA ASP A 189 -2.12 1.55 41.38
C ASP A 189 -3.34 1.72 42.29
N ASP A 190 -4.47 2.10 41.70
CA ASP A 190 -5.75 2.26 42.39
C ASP A 190 -6.72 1.18 41.94
N LYS A 191 -7.33 0.49 42.91
CA LYS A 191 -8.49 -0.39 42.70
C LYS A 191 -8.26 -1.70 41.91
N CYS A 192 -7.01 -2.15 41.73
CA CYS A 192 -6.70 -3.49 41.23
C CYS A 192 -6.32 -4.45 42.37
N GLY A 193 -6.94 -5.64 42.38
CA GLY A 193 -6.50 -6.76 43.22
C GLY A 193 -5.44 -7.64 42.53
N CYS A 194 -4.84 -8.56 43.29
CA CYS A 194 -3.97 -9.59 42.73
C CYS A 194 -4.79 -10.60 41.92
N TRP A 195 -4.14 -11.26 40.98
CA TRP A 195 -4.76 -12.22 40.09
C TRP A 195 -3.89 -13.48 39.97
N LYS A 196 -4.51 -14.62 39.64
CA LYS A 196 -3.82 -15.91 39.48
C LYS A 196 -3.40 -16.10 38.03
N LEU A 197 -2.24 -16.69 37.80
CA LEU A 197 -1.74 -16.90 36.44
C LEU A 197 -2.66 -17.78 35.58
N ASN A 198 -3.34 -18.77 36.18
CA ASN A 198 -4.28 -19.66 35.47
C ASN A 198 -5.44 -18.91 34.75
N SER A 199 -5.82 -17.70 35.19
CA SER A 199 -6.86 -16.93 34.47
C SER A 199 -6.46 -16.56 33.03
N THR A 200 -5.19 -16.71 32.69
CA THR A 200 -4.58 -16.34 31.40
C THR A 200 -4.39 -17.55 30.48
N CYS A 201 -4.87 -18.72 30.90
CA CYS A 201 -4.75 -19.98 30.18
C CYS A 201 -5.18 -19.85 28.70
N THR A 202 -6.41 -19.41 28.42
CA THR A 202 -6.92 -19.27 27.05
C THR A 202 -6.06 -18.34 26.19
N ALA A 203 -5.59 -17.23 26.78
CA ALA A 203 -4.73 -16.27 26.08
C ALA A 203 -3.35 -16.87 25.79
N SER A 204 -2.76 -17.65 26.71
CA SER A 204 -1.50 -18.36 26.48
C SER A 204 -1.59 -19.33 25.31
N TRP A 205 -2.67 -20.13 25.24
CA TRP A 205 -2.89 -21.06 24.13
C TRP A 205 -3.08 -20.35 22.79
N GLN A 206 -3.81 -19.23 22.77
CA GLN A 206 -3.93 -18.38 21.58
C GLN A 206 -2.59 -17.77 21.18
N SER A 207 -1.75 -17.37 22.15
CA SER A 207 -0.40 -16.86 21.90
C SER A 207 0.45 -17.89 21.17
N HIS A 208 0.41 -19.17 21.61
CA HIS A 208 1.18 -20.23 20.98
C HIS A 208 0.83 -20.44 19.50
N LEU A 209 -0.45 -20.35 19.16
CA LEU A 209 -0.93 -20.51 17.78
C LEU A 209 -0.21 -19.55 16.81
N PHE A 210 0.10 -18.35 17.27
CA PHE A 210 0.77 -17.29 16.49
C PHE A 210 2.27 -17.15 16.80
N ASP A 211 2.74 -17.57 17.98
CA ASP A 211 4.15 -17.48 18.42
C ASP A 211 4.81 -18.87 18.44
N ASN A 212 4.90 -19.49 17.27
CA ASN A 212 5.50 -20.80 17.05
C ASN A 212 6.81 -20.72 16.26
N VAL A 213 7.60 -21.79 16.22
CA VAL A 213 8.88 -21.82 15.48
C VAL A 213 8.67 -21.58 13.98
N GLY A 214 7.52 -22.01 13.45
CA GLY A 214 7.12 -21.78 12.06
C GLY A 214 6.94 -20.30 11.71
N THR A 215 6.58 -19.42 12.65
CA THR A 215 6.41 -17.98 12.36
C THR A 215 7.74 -17.26 12.19
N VAL A 216 8.81 -17.72 12.85
CA VAL A 216 10.17 -17.22 12.62
C VAL A 216 10.65 -17.62 11.21
N PHE A 217 10.44 -18.89 10.83
CA PHE A 217 10.70 -19.34 9.46
C PHE A 217 9.90 -18.51 8.45
N PHE A 218 8.62 -18.27 8.73
CA PHE A 218 7.76 -17.48 7.88
C PHE A 218 8.21 -16.03 7.73
N ALA A 219 8.69 -15.40 8.81
CA ALA A 219 9.22 -14.05 8.76
C ALA A 219 10.47 -13.94 7.86
N ILE A 220 11.37 -14.92 7.92
CA ILE A 220 12.53 -14.99 7.02
C ILE A 220 12.08 -15.22 5.56
N PHE A 221 11.18 -16.18 5.35
CA PHE A 221 10.60 -16.46 4.04
C PHE A 221 9.95 -15.21 3.44
N MET A 222 9.19 -14.45 4.23
CA MET A 222 8.53 -13.23 3.78
C MET A 222 9.53 -12.12 3.43
N GLY A 223 10.62 -11.99 4.18
CA GLY A 223 11.73 -11.11 3.81
C GLY A 223 12.28 -11.44 2.41
N ILE A 224 12.48 -12.73 2.11
CA ILE A 224 12.91 -13.19 0.78
C ILE A 224 11.82 -12.98 -0.28
N TRP A 225 10.57 -13.34 0.03
CA TRP A 225 9.43 -13.20 -0.87
C TRP A 225 9.25 -11.75 -1.32
N VAL A 226 9.40 -10.77 -0.42
CA VAL A 226 9.31 -9.34 -0.78
C VAL A 226 10.39 -8.96 -1.78
N THR A 227 11.62 -9.45 -1.62
CA THR A 227 12.71 -9.17 -2.57
C THR A 227 12.41 -9.77 -3.94
N LEU A 228 11.94 -11.02 -3.99
CA LEU A 228 11.55 -11.68 -5.24
C LEU A 228 10.37 -10.96 -5.91
N PHE A 229 9.37 -10.54 -5.14
CA PHE A 229 8.23 -9.77 -5.63
C PHE A 229 8.67 -8.50 -6.35
N LEU A 230 9.58 -7.71 -5.75
CA LEU A 230 10.05 -6.46 -6.34
C LEU A 230 10.90 -6.69 -7.59
N GLU A 231 11.84 -7.64 -7.56
CA GLU A 231 12.70 -7.92 -8.73
C GLU A 231 11.90 -8.53 -9.90
N PHE A 232 10.94 -9.42 -9.62
CA PHE A 232 10.05 -9.94 -10.65
C PHE A 232 9.07 -8.90 -11.18
N TRP A 233 8.61 -7.96 -10.34
CA TRP A 233 7.81 -6.84 -10.81
C TRP A 233 8.60 -5.96 -11.78
N LYS A 234 9.85 -5.61 -11.48
CA LYS A 234 10.69 -4.83 -12.42
C LYS A 234 10.84 -5.54 -13.76
N ARG A 235 11.08 -6.87 -13.76
CA ARG A 235 11.15 -7.67 -15.00
C ARG A 235 9.83 -7.68 -15.77
N ARG A 236 8.70 -7.82 -15.07
CA ARG A 236 7.36 -7.76 -15.68
C ARG A 236 7.07 -6.38 -16.26
N GLN A 237 7.42 -5.32 -15.53
CA GLN A 237 7.30 -3.94 -15.95
C GLN A 237 8.15 -3.67 -17.21
N ALA A 238 9.40 -4.13 -17.26
CA ALA A 238 10.25 -3.97 -18.44
C ALA A 238 9.69 -4.67 -19.68
N ARG A 239 9.06 -5.84 -19.51
CA ARG A 239 8.37 -6.52 -20.61
C ARG A 239 7.15 -5.73 -21.08
N LEU A 240 6.33 -5.20 -20.17
CA LEU A 240 5.17 -4.38 -20.52
C LEU A 240 5.58 -3.04 -21.15
N GLU A 241 6.68 -2.44 -20.69
CA GLU A 241 7.24 -1.20 -21.25
C GLU A 241 7.62 -1.40 -22.73
N TYR A 242 8.17 -2.57 -23.06
CA TYR A 242 8.45 -2.97 -24.42
C TYR A 242 7.18 -3.29 -25.21
N GLU A 243 6.32 -4.19 -24.71
CA GLU A 243 5.05 -4.58 -25.38
C GLU A 243 4.09 -3.40 -25.61
N TRP A 244 4.22 -2.32 -24.83
CA TRP A 244 3.37 -1.13 -24.91
C TRP A 244 4.02 0.06 -25.60
N ASP A 245 5.20 -0.12 -26.20
CA ASP A 245 5.93 0.92 -26.92
C ASP A 245 6.13 2.19 -26.07
N LEU A 246 6.69 1.98 -24.88
CA LEU A 246 6.97 3.02 -23.89
C LEU A 246 8.47 3.26 -23.68
N VAL A 247 9.33 2.50 -24.36
CA VAL A 247 10.80 2.52 -24.21
C VAL A 247 11.41 3.88 -24.60
N ASP A 248 10.99 4.46 -25.73
CA ASP A 248 11.56 5.72 -26.25
C ASP A 248 10.78 6.97 -25.78
N PHE A 249 9.80 6.81 -24.89
CA PHE A 249 8.94 7.89 -24.40
C PHE A 249 9.69 8.98 -23.61
N GLU A 250 10.85 8.66 -23.03
CA GLU A 250 11.51 9.50 -22.03
C GLU A 250 12.42 10.61 -22.63
N GLU A 251 13.08 10.38 -23.76
CA GLU A 251 14.00 11.39 -24.34
C GLU A 251 13.26 12.54 -25.06
N GLU A 252 12.13 12.26 -25.73
CA GLU A 252 11.40 13.27 -26.51
C GLU A 252 10.29 13.99 -25.71
N GLN A 253 9.52 13.31 -24.85
CA GLN A 253 8.33 13.94 -24.24
C GLN A 253 8.58 14.67 -22.91
N GLN A 254 9.55 14.24 -22.09
CA GLN A 254 9.86 14.94 -20.82
C GLN A 254 10.49 16.32 -21.04
N GLN A 255 11.20 16.51 -22.16
CA GLN A 255 11.73 17.81 -22.57
C GLN A 255 10.62 18.75 -23.09
N LEU A 256 9.54 18.21 -23.67
CA LEU A 256 8.50 18.99 -24.36
C LEU A 256 7.21 19.24 -23.54
N GLN A 257 6.93 18.49 -22.47
CA GLN A 257 5.69 18.58 -21.69
C GLN A 257 5.85 19.31 -20.35
N LEU A 258 6.13 20.61 -20.40
CA LEU A 258 6.04 21.50 -19.24
C LEU A 258 4.59 21.62 -18.76
N ARG A 259 4.37 21.64 -17.44
CA ARG A 259 3.04 21.96 -16.88
C ARG A 259 2.70 23.41 -17.24
N PRO A 260 1.49 23.71 -17.74
CA PRO A 260 1.12 25.10 -18.09
C PRO A 260 1.29 26.09 -16.93
N GLU A 261 1.06 25.65 -15.70
CA GLU A 261 1.25 26.46 -14.49
C GLU A 261 2.72 26.77 -14.17
N TYR A 262 3.64 25.91 -14.59
CA TYR A 262 5.08 26.16 -14.49
C TYR A 262 5.48 27.28 -15.45
N GLU A 263 4.98 27.24 -16.68
CA GLU A 263 5.23 28.26 -17.70
C GLU A 263 4.67 29.64 -17.33
N THR A 264 3.53 29.70 -16.65
CA THR A 264 2.91 30.96 -16.24
C THR A 264 3.56 31.55 -15.00
N LYS A 265 3.86 30.74 -13.98
CA LYS A 265 4.40 31.21 -12.69
C LYS A 265 5.91 31.52 -12.73
N CYS A 266 6.66 31.02 -13.72
CA CYS A 266 8.10 31.27 -13.85
C CYS A 266 8.40 32.54 -14.66
N SER A 267 9.01 33.54 -14.02
CA SER A 267 9.44 34.79 -14.68
C SER A 267 10.80 34.66 -15.40
N GLY A 268 11.70 33.80 -14.92
CA GLY A 268 13.04 33.62 -15.47
C GLY A 268 13.03 32.71 -16.70
N ARG A 269 13.88 33.00 -17.71
CA ARG A 269 14.13 32.11 -18.85
C ARG A 269 15.62 31.77 -18.97
N ARG A 270 15.92 30.53 -19.34
CA ARG A 270 17.28 30.03 -19.54
C ARG A 270 17.32 29.25 -20.85
N LEU A 271 18.38 29.45 -21.63
CA LEU A 271 18.63 28.66 -22.83
C LEU A 271 18.94 27.22 -22.43
N ASN A 272 18.15 26.27 -22.91
CA ASN A 272 18.44 24.86 -22.75
C ASN A 272 19.61 24.48 -23.69
N ARG A 273 20.63 23.83 -23.14
CA ARG A 273 21.83 23.42 -23.90
C ARG A 273 21.54 22.33 -24.94
N VAL A 274 20.50 21.52 -24.72
CA VAL A 274 20.13 20.40 -25.59
C VAL A 274 19.21 20.88 -26.71
N THR A 275 18.08 21.49 -26.37
CA THR A 275 17.08 21.90 -27.37
C THR A 275 17.41 23.23 -28.05
N GLN A 276 18.36 24.02 -27.51
CA GLN A 276 18.64 25.39 -27.95
C GLN A 276 17.42 26.33 -27.88
N GLU A 277 16.41 25.96 -27.09
CA GLU A 277 15.22 26.77 -26.87
C GLU A 277 15.26 27.49 -25.51
N MET A 278 14.60 28.65 -25.44
CA MET A 278 14.48 29.43 -24.20
C MET A 278 13.37 28.85 -23.31
N GLU A 279 13.77 28.13 -22.25
CA GLU A 279 12.84 27.51 -21.31
C GLU A 279 12.62 28.38 -20.06
N PRO A 280 11.42 28.33 -19.45
CA PRO A 280 11.20 28.91 -18.13
C PRO A 280 12.04 28.20 -17.06
N TYR A 281 12.63 28.96 -16.13
CA TYR A 281 13.42 28.41 -15.03
C TYR A 281 13.12 29.10 -13.69
N LEU A 282 13.26 28.34 -12.60
CA LEU A 282 13.20 28.83 -11.22
C LEU A 282 14.60 28.88 -10.61
N SER A 283 14.93 29.93 -9.86
CA SER A 283 16.22 30.04 -9.16
C SER A 283 16.38 28.94 -8.11
N LEU A 284 17.60 28.42 -7.98
CA LEU A 284 17.91 27.31 -7.07
C LEU A 284 17.66 27.67 -5.60
N THR A 285 17.96 28.91 -5.20
CA THR A 285 17.71 29.41 -3.84
C THR A 285 16.23 29.43 -3.49
N SER A 286 15.38 29.90 -4.41
CA SER A 286 13.92 29.89 -4.22
C SER A 286 13.37 28.46 -4.18
N LYS A 287 13.85 27.58 -5.07
CA LYS A 287 13.46 26.17 -5.09
C LYS A 287 13.82 25.48 -3.76
N CYS A 288 15.03 25.69 -3.26
CA CYS A 288 15.50 25.12 -2.00
C CYS A 288 14.69 25.63 -0.80
N ALA A 289 14.43 26.93 -0.71
CA ALA A 289 13.64 27.52 0.38
C ALA A 289 12.21 26.96 0.40
N ARG A 290 11.55 26.86 -0.76
CA ARG A 290 10.20 26.27 -0.87
C ARG A 290 10.16 24.79 -0.52
N THR A 291 11.17 24.02 -0.95
CA THR A 291 11.27 22.59 -0.64
C THR A 291 11.53 22.37 0.85
N CYS A 292 12.36 23.21 1.48
CA CYS A 292 12.61 23.16 2.93
C CYS A 292 11.33 23.48 3.72
N LEU A 293 10.60 24.54 3.33
CA LEU A 293 9.32 24.89 3.93
C LEU A 293 8.30 23.74 3.79
N SER A 294 8.24 23.11 2.62
CA SER A 294 7.43 21.92 2.41
C SER A 294 7.84 20.74 3.31
N GLY A 295 9.13 20.51 3.50
CA GLY A 295 9.61 19.43 4.37
C GLY A 295 9.23 19.69 5.83
N ALA A 296 9.42 20.92 6.29
CA ALA A 296 9.06 21.34 7.65
C ALA A 296 7.56 21.20 7.93
N THR A 297 6.69 21.58 6.98
CA THR A 297 5.24 21.42 7.14
C THR A 297 4.84 19.95 7.19
N VAL A 298 5.42 19.08 6.36
CA VAL A 298 5.16 17.63 6.42
C VAL A 298 5.54 17.08 7.81
N ILE A 299 6.76 17.35 8.28
CA ILE A 299 7.25 16.88 9.60
C ILE A 299 6.34 17.37 10.74
N PHE A 300 5.89 18.63 10.69
CA PHE A 300 4.95 19.16 11.67
C PHE A 300 3.65 18.35 11.74
N TRP A 301 3.05 18.03 10.59
CA TRP A 301 1.84 17.21 10.53
C TRP A 301 2.08 15.77 10.99
N MET A 302 3.27 15.20 10.73
CA MET A 302 3.65 13.88 11.27
C MET A 302 3.70 13.89 12.79
N ALA A 303 4.34 14.91 13.37
CA ALA A 303 4.43 15.09 14.82
C ALA A 303 3.05 15.27 15.45
N LEU A 304 2.15 16.00 14.78
CA LEU A 304 0.76 16.18 15.21
C LEU A 304 0.02 14.85 15.32
N ILE A 305 0.17 13.93 14.35
CA ILE A 305 -0.42 12.58 14.43
C ILE A 305 0.11 11.83 15.65
N CYS A 306 1.43 11.79 15.84
CA CYS A 306 2.03 11.11 16.97
C CYS A 306 1.53 11.67 18.31
N ALA A 307 1.34 12.98 18.40
CA ALA A 307 0.75 13.65 19.55
C ALA A 307 -0.72 13.25 19.76
N CYS A 308 -1.55 13.23 18.71
CA CYS A 308 -2.94 12.78 18.78
C CYS A 308 -3.05 11.33 19.29
N ILE A 309 -2.20 10.43 18.81
CA ILE A 309 -2.21 9.02 19.21
C ILE A 309 -1.77 8.85 20.66
N THR A 310 -0.73 9.57 21.07
CA THR A 310 -0.33 9.64 22.49
C THR A 310 -1.49 10.17 23.34
N GLY A 311 -2.25 11.15 22.83
CA GLY A 311 -3.47 11.66 23.46
C GLY A 311 -4.58 10.61 23.58
N VAL A 312 -4.82 9.79 22.55
CA VAL A 312 -5.80 8.68 22.60
C VAL A 312 -5.39 7.63 23.63
N ILE A 313 -4.10 7.31 23.73
CA ILE A 313 -3.58 6.38 24.73
C ILE A 313 -3.78 6.95 26.14
N ALA A 314 -3.44 8.22 26.35
CA ALA A 314 -3.68 8.91 27.63
C ALA A 314 -5.17 8.94 28.00
N TYR A 315 -6.05 9.14 27.01
CA TYR A 315 -7.50 9.04 27.19
C TYR A 315 -7.92 7.62 27.62
N ARG A 316 -7.43 6.57 26.94
CA ARG A 316 -7.73 5.17 27.27
C ARG A 316 -7.37 4.87 28.73
N LEU A 317 -6.19 5.31 29.17
CA LEU A 317 -5.72 5.17 30.54
C LEU A 317 -6.61 5.90 31.54
N ALA A 318 -6.96 7.16 31.27
CA ALA A 318 -7.81 7.97 32.14
C ALA A 318 -9.23 7.38 32.26
N VAL A 319 -9.80 6.90 31.15
CA VAL A 319 -11.14 6.32 31.12
C VAL A 319 -11.17 4.94 31.77
N PHE A 320 -10.12 4.14 31.62
CA PHE A 320 -9.99 2.88 32.36
C PHE A 320 -10.02 3.11 33.88
N ALA A 321 -9.23 4.08 34.36
CA ALA A 321 -9.25 4.47 35.77
C ALA A 321 -10.64 4.98 36.22
N ALA A 322 -11.31 5.78 35.39
CA ALA A 322 -12.64 6.31 35.69
C ALA A 322 -13.72 5.21 35.72
N PHE A 323 -13.76 4.30 34.74
CA PHE A 323 -14.74 3.20 34.70
C PHE A 323 -14.54 2.20 35.84
N ALA A 324 -13.28 1.91 36.21
CA ALA A 324 -12.98 1.13 37.41
C ALA A 324 -13.56 1.78 38.67
N SER A 325 -13.56 3.11 38.75
CA SER A 325 -14.13 3.84 39.89
C SER A 325 -15.66 3.92 39.92
N VAL A 326 -16.31 3.93 38.75
CA VAL A 326 -17.77 4.08 38.61
C VAL A 326 -18.51 2.76 38.80
N MET A 327 -17.97 1.65 38.27
CA MET A 327 -18.58 0.33 38.36
C MET A 327 -18.69 -0.18 39.82
N GLU A 328 -17.88 0.37 40.72
CA GLU A 328 -17.92 0.07 42.16
C GLU A 328 -18.96 0.91 42.92
N ARG A 329 -19.41 2.05 42.38
CA ARG A 329 -20.43 2.91 43.02
C ARG A 329 -21.86 2.50 42.72
N SER A 330 -22.10 1.78 41.63
CA SER A 330 -23.44 1.28 41.28
C SER A 330 -23.51 -0.23 41.51
N GLU A 331 -24.35 -0.67 42.43
CA GLU A 331 -24.83 -2.05 42.61
C GLU A 331 -25.66 -2.56 41.41
N MET A 332 -25.20 -2.30 40.18
CA MET A 332 -25.82 -2.77 38.94
C MET A 332 -25.02 -3.98 38.44
N GLU A 333 -25.13 -5.09 39.17
CA GLU A 333 -24.49 -6.38 38.83
C GLU A 333 -24.92 -6.91 37.43
N LEU A 334 -26.02 -6.40 36.87
CA LEU A 334 -26.53 -6.85 35.57
C LEU A 334 -25.74 -6.32 34.35
N VAL A 335 -25.07 -5.16 34.47
CA VAL A 335 -24.34 -4.54 33.33
C VAL A 335 -22.85 -4.95 33.31
N GLY A 336 -22.27 -5.26 34.48
CA GLY A 336 -20.86 -5.67 34.59
C GLY A 336 -20.53 -7.03 33.95
N SER A 337 -21.55 -7.87 33.70
CA SER A 337 -21.42 -9.16 33.01
C SER A 337 -21.29 -9.01 31.49
N PHE A 338 -22.01 -8.05 30.89
CA PHE A 338 -22.05 -7.88 29.42
C PHE A 338 -20.98 -6.92 28.88
N ILE A 339 -20.48 -5.98 29.68
CA ILE A 339 -19.49 -4.99 29.24
C ILE A 339 -18.35 -4.94 30.27
N THR A 340 -17.24 -5.62 29.98
CA THR A 340 -16.03 -5.45 30.80
C THR A 340 -15.48 -4.02 30.62
N PRO A 341 -14.93 -3.39 31.68
CA PRO A 341 -14.31 -2.06 31.57
C PRO A 341 -13.22 -1.99 30.49
N GLN A 342 -12.54 -3.11 30.26
CA GLN A 342 -11.52 -3.26 29.22
C GLN A 342 -12.13 -3.26 27.81
N LEU A 343 -13.24 -3.98 27.59
CA LEU A 343 -13.94 -3.98 26.30
C LEU A 343 -14.54 -2.60 26.02
N ALA A 344 -15.18 -1.96 27.01
CA ALA A 344 -15.73 -0.62 26.86
C ALA A 344 -14.66 0.41 26.49
N THR A 345 -13.55 0.44 27.23
CA THR A 345 -12.45 1.40 27.01
C THR A 345 -11.74 1.15 25.68
N SER A 346 -11.56 -0.12 25.28
CA SER A 346 -10.98 -0.47 24.00
C SER A 346 -11.87 -0.05 22.82
N VAL A 347 -13.18 -0.30 22.91
CA VAL A 347 -14.14 0.07 21.85
C VAL A 347 -14.26 1.59 21.74
N THR A 348 -14.43 2.32 22.84
CA THR A 348 -14.55 3.79 22.79
C THR A 348 -13.26 4.46 22.31
N ALA A 349 -12.09 4.00 22.77
CA ALA A 349 -10.80 4.50 22.29
C ALA A 349 -10.60 4.24 20.80
N SER A 350 -10.98 3.06 20.31
CA SER A 350 -10.91 2.71 18.89
C SER A 350 -11.82 3.59 18.03
N CYS A 351 -13.05 3.87 18.49
CA CYS A 351 -13.97 4.79 17.81
C CYS A 351 -13.44 6.22 17.74
N ILE A 352 -12.90 6.75 18.84
CA ILE A 352 -12.31 8.10 18.88
C ILE A 352 -11.10 8.18 17.95
N ASN A 353 -10.22 7.18 18.00
CA ASN A 353 -9.06 7.10 17.12
C ASN A 353 -9.48 7.11 15.64
N PHE A 354 -10.50 6.33 15.28
CA PHE A 354 -11.04 6.30 13.93
C PHE A 354 -11.58 7.66 13.46
N VAL A 355 -12.34 8.36 14.32
CA VAL A 355 -12.86 9.70 14.01
C VAL A 355 -11.72 10.71 13.80
N ILE A 356 -10.70 10.69 14.65
CA ILE A 356 -9.51 11.56 14.52
C ILE A 356 -8.79 11.29 13.20
N ILE A 357 -8.56 10.01 12.88
CA ILE A 357 -7.94 9.58 11.61
C ILE A 357 -8.69 10.14 10.41
N MET A 358 -10.03 10.04 10.39
CA MET A 358 -10.85 10.55 9.28
C MET A 358 -10.72 12.07 9.11
N ILE A 359 -10.78 12.83 10.21
CA ILE A 359 -10.68 14.29 10.19
C ILE A 359 -9.29 14.74 9.71
N LEU A 360 -8.22 14.14 10.28
CA LEU A 360 -6.85 14.48 9.91
C LEU A 360 -6.55 14.14 8.45
N ASN A 361 -7.05 13.01 7.94
CA ASN A 361 -6.91 12.63 6.54
C ASN A 361 -7.52 13.68 5.60
N PHE A 362 -8.74 14.12 5.89
CA PHE A 362 -9.44 15.12 5.09
C PHE A 362 -8.70 16.47 5.06
N LEU A 363 -8.19 16.92 6.21
CA LEU A 363 -7.44 18.17 6.29
C LEU A 363 -6.09 18.06 5.58
N TYR A 364 -5.36 16.97 5.80
CA TYR A 364 -4.02 16.81 5.24
C TYR A 364 -4.01 16.69 3.71
N GLU A 365 -5.03 16.08 3.10
CA GLU A 365 -5.16 16.05 1.63
C GLU A 365 -5.12 17.47 1.05
N ARG A 366 -5.88 18.40 1.63
CA ARG A 366 -5.91 19.81 1.21
C ARG A 366 -4.56 20.48 1.38
N VAL A 367 -3.91 20.21 2.52
CA VAL A 367 -2.58 20.75 2.81
C VAL A 367 -1.53 20.19 1.85
N ALA A 368 -1.55 18.89 1.54
CA ALA A 368 -0.60 18.25 0.64
C ALA A 368 -0.68 18.80 -0.79
N ILE A 369 -1.89 19.02 -1.30
CA ILE A 369 -2.10 19.67 -2.61
C ILE A 369 -1.55 21.10 -2.58
N TRP A 370 -1.89 21.88 -1.55
CA TRP A 370 -1.44 23.26 -1.40
C TRP A 370 0.09 23.37 -1.33
N ILE A 371 0.75 22.54 -0.51
CA ILE A 371 2.21 22.52 -0.39
C ILE A 371 2.86 22.13 -1.73
N THR A 372 2.31 21.14 -2.43
CA THR A 372 2.89 20.68 -3.71
C THR A 372 2.72 21.73 -4.81
N ASP A 373 1.60 22.44 -4.85
CA ASP A 373 1.40 23.57 -5.77
C ASP A 373 2.31 24.77 -5.45
N MET A 374 2.69 24.95 -4.18
CA MET A 374 3.69 25.94 -3.74
C MET A 374 5.11 25.61 -4.24
N GLU A 375 5.47 24.33 -4.35
CA GLU A 375 6.79 23.91 -4.84
C GLU A 375 7.01 24.17 -6.34
N ILE A 376 5.94 24.36 -7.12
CA ILE A 376 5.95 24.60 -8.57
C ILE A 376 6.84 23.58 -9.33
N PRO A 377 6.47 22.29 -9.36
CA PRO A 377 7.22 21.26 -10.10
C PRO A 377 7.14 21.47 -11.62
N LYS A 378 8.20 21.04 -12.33
CA LYS A 378 8.37 21.30 -13.78
C LYS A 378 7.40 20.47 -14.63
N THR A 379 7.25 19.18 -14.30
CA THR A 379 6.49 18.20 -15.07
C THR A 379 5.34 17.61 -14.28
N HIS A 380 4.36 17.02 -14.97
CA HIS A 380 3.25 16.29 -14.34
C HIS A 380 3.73 15.08 -13.52
N LEU A 381 4.73 14.37 -14.01
CA LEU A 381 5.33 13.24 -13.28
C LEU A 381 6.01 13.69 -11.97
N GLU A 382 6.77 14.79 -12.00
CA GLU A 382 7.41 15.33 -10.79
C GLU A 382 6.36 15.79 -9.77
N TYR A 383 5.26 16.42 -10.23
CA TYR A 383 4.14 16.79 -9.36
C TYR A 383 3.51 15.57 -8.70
N GLU A 384 3.14 14.55 -9.48
CA GLU A 384 2.52 13.33 -8.97
C GLU A 384 3.45 12.60 -8.00
N ASN A 385 4.74 12.45 -8.32
CA ASN A 385 5.70 11.79 -7.44
C ASN A 385 5.88 12.54 -6.09
N LYS A 386 6.01 13.87 -6.12
CA LYS A 386 6.16 14.66 -4.89
C LYS A 386 4.90 14.64 -4.03
N LEU A 387 3.73 14.73 -4.64
CA LEU A 387 2.46 14.63 -3.93
C LEU A 387 2.29 13.24 -3.32
N THR A 388 2.61 12.20 -4.10
CA THR A 388 2.53 10.79 -3.68
C THR A 388 3.39 10.53 -2.45
N MET A 389 4.66 10.97 -2.45
CA MET A 389 5.55 10.79 -1.30
C MET A 389 5.04 11.50 -0.04
N LYS A 390 4.53 12.74 -0.17
CA LYS A 390 4.00 13.50 0.98
C LYS A 390 2.76 12.84 1.57
N MET A 391 1.79 12.50 0.72
CA MET A 391 0.57 11.83 1.14
C MET A 391 0.87 10.45 1.74
N PHE A 392 1.75 9.67 1.13
CA PHE A 392 2.14 8.37 1.65
C PHE A 392 2.79 8.47 3.03
N LEU A 393 3.76 9.38 3.24
CA LEU A 393 4.42 9.53 4.55
C LEU A 393 3.42 9.82 5.66
N PHE A 394 2.47 10.72 5.41
CA PHE A 394 1.39 11.03 6.33
C PHE A 394 0.52 9.81 6.64
N GLN A 395 0.04 9.13 5.60
CA GLN A 395 -0.80 7.94 5.76
C GLN A 395 -0.05 6.78 6.44
N PHE A 396 1.23 6.62 6.16
CA PHE A 396 2.10 5.61 6.77
C PHE A 396 2.11 5.76 8.29
N VAL A 397 2.40 6.96 8.82
CA VAL A 397 2.38 7.16 10.28
C VAL A 397 0.96 7.05 10.80
N ASN A 398 -0.04 7.60 10.10
CA ASN A 398 -1.42 7.54 10.58
C ASN A 398 -1.95 6.11 10.75
N TYR A 399 -1.66 5.20 9.81
CA TYR A 399 -2.10 3.81 9.89
C TYR A 399 -1.22 2.94 10.79
N TYR A 400 0.11 3.05 10.72
CA TYR A 400 1.01 2.09 11.37
C TYR A 400 1.47 2.47 12.77
N SER A 401 1.44 3.75 13.14
CA SER A 401 1.94 4.21 14.46
C SER A 401 1.27 3.52 15.65
N SER A 402 -0.04 3.27 15.57
CA SER A 402 -0.77 2.52 16.61
C SER A 402 -0.26 1.09 16.77
N CYS A 403 0.04 0.41 15.66
CA CYS A 403 0.61 -0.94 15.66
C CYS A 403 2.07 -0.92 16.15
N PHE A 404 2.87 0.07 15.74
CA PHE A 404 4.23 0.26 16.23
C PHE A 404 4.28 0.52 17.74
N TYR A 405 3.32 1.28 18.28
CA TYR A 405 3.19 1.49 19.71
C TYR A 405 2.99 0.18 20.47
N VAL A 406 1.99 -0.62 20.05
CA VAL A 406 1.68 -1.91 20.69
C VAL A 406 2.83 -2.91 20.54
N ALA A 407 3.51 -2.93 19.39
CA ALA A 407 4.62 -3.85 19.14
C ALA A 407 5.86 -3.51 19.99
N PHE A 408 6.27 -2.24 20.07
CA PHE A 408 7.61 -1.87 20.55
C PHE A 408 7.64 -1.06 21.85
N PHE A 409 6.59 -0.30 22.16
CA PHE A 409 6.61 0.63 23.30
C PHE A 409 5.75 0.15 24.47
N LYS A 410 4.63 -0.51 24.19
CA LYS A 410 3.71 -1.03 25.21
C LYS A 410 4.38 -2.08 26.09
N GLY A 411 4.25 -1.95 27.41
CA GLY A 411 4.79 -2.90 28.40
C GLY A 411 6.32 -2.94 28.53
N LYS A 412 7.09 -2.11 27.82
CA LYS A 412 8.57 -2.12 27.89
C LYS A 412 9.16 -1.13 28.90
N PHE A 413 8.50 0.01 29.13
CA PHE A 413 8.99 1.10 29.97
C PHE A 413 8.21 1.26 31.27
N VAL A 414 7.74 0.16 31.85
CA VAL A 414 6.82 0.18 33.01
C VAL A 414 7.56 0.40 34.34
N GLY A 415 8.80 -0.09 34.46
CA GLY A 415 9.55 -0.07 35.73
C GLY A 415 9.38 -1.38 36.49
N ARG A 416 9.37 -1.31 37.83
CA ARG A 416 9.16 -2.48 38.70
C ARG A 416 8.02 -2.20 39.70
N PRO A 417 7.39 -3.24 40.26
CA PRO A 417 6.56 -3.08 41.45
C PRO A 417 7.31 -2.30 42.55
N GLY A 418 6.64 -1.30 43.12
CA GLY A 418 7.19 -0.35 44.10
C GLY A 418 7.81 0.93 43.51
N ASP A 419 8.27 0.89 42.26
CA ASP A 419 8.88 2.03 41.56
C ASP A 419 8.54 1.99 40.05
N TYR A 420 7.32 2.42 39.74
CA TYR A 420 6.80 2.47 38.37
C TYR A 420 7.14 3.80 37.68
N ASN A 421 7.29 3.75 36.36
CA ASN A 421 7.44 4.95 35.55
C ASN A 421 6.08 5.60 35.26
N TYR A 422 5.93 6.86 35.68
CA TYR A 422 4.71 7.63 35.47
C TYR A 422 4.86 8.61 34.29
N MET A 423 4.01 8.45 33.27
CA MET A 423 3.85 9.41 32.20
C MET A 423 3.19 10.69 32.73
N PHE A 424 3.77 11.85 32.40
CA PHE A 424 3.34 13.17 32.91
C PHE A 424 3.24 13.25 34.44
N GLY A 425 3.99 12.41 35.16
CA GLY A 425 4.06 12.38 36.63
C GLY A 425 2.78 11.90 37.34
N LYS A 426 1.76 11.41 36.62
CA LYS A 426 0.49 10.98 37.22
C LYS A 426 -0.09 9.66 36.67
N LEU A 427 0.17 9.30 35.42
CA LEU A 427 -0.39 8.09 34.82
C LEU A 427 0.67 6.99 34.69
N ARG A 428 0.44 5.82 35.29
CA ARG A 428 1.29 4.64 35.10
C ARG A 428 1.24 4.16 33.64
N ASN A 429 2.40 3.77 33.10
CA ASN A 429 2.50 3.25 31.74
C ASN A 429 1.75 1.92 31.57
N GLU A 430 1.16 1.70 30.38
CA GLU A 430 0.43 0.46 30.06
C GLU A 430 1.35 -0.77 30.09
N GLU A 431 0.90 -1.81 30.79
CA GLU A 431 1.46 -3.16 30.75
C GLU A 431 0.86 -3.97 29.60
N CYS A 432 1.59 -4.99 29.14
CA CYS A 432 1.03 -5.98 28.22
C CYS A 432 0.02 -6.86 28.97
N ASP A 433 -0.99 -7.34 28.24
CA ASP A 433 -1.83 -8.44 28.72
C ASP A 433 -0.95 -9.65 29.08
N PRO A 434 -1.29 -10.44 30.11
CA PRO A 434 -0.53 -11.64 30.46
C PRO A 434 -0.31 -12.64 29.32
N GLY A 435 -1.20 -12.72 28.33
CA GLY A 435 -1.02 -13.51 27.10
C GLY A 435 0.08 -12.98 26.15
N GLY A 436 0.65 -11.82 26.46
CA GLY A 436 1.65 -11.10 25.68
C GLY A 436 1.04 -10.00 24.80
N CYS A 437 1.85 -8.99 24.47
CA CYS A 437 1.43 -7.92 23.56
C CYS A 437 1.25 -8.40 22.10
N LEU A 438 1.74 -9.60 21.74
CA LEU A 438 1.62 -10.13 20.39
C LEU A 438 0.15 -10.36 20.00
N ILE A 439 -0.68 -10.87 20.91
CA ILE A 439 -2.11 -11.11 20.63
C ILE A 439 -2.88 -9.81 20.44
N GLU A 440 -2.60 -8.81 21.28
CA GLU A 440 -3.20 -7.46 21.13
C GLU A 440 -2.80 -6.86 19.77
N LEU A 441 -1.55 -7.03 19.35
CA LEU A 441 -1.09 -6.63 18.02
C LEU A 441 -1.82 -7.40 16.90
N THR A 442 -1.94 -8.73 16.99
CA THR A 442 -2.62 -9.52 15.96
C THR A 442 -4.09 -9.16 15.83
N THR A 443 -4.78 -8.98 16.96
CA THR A 443 -6.20 -8.62 16.96
C THR A 443 -6.40 -7.21 16.38
N GLN A 444 -5.56 -6.25 16.76
CA GLN A 444 -5.57 -4.92 16.18
C GLN A 444 -5.31 -4.96 14.66
N LEU A 445 -4.33 -5.74 14.20
CA LEU A 445 -4.03 -5.88 12.77
C LEU A 445 -5.20 -6.50 12.01
N VAL A 446 -5.82 -7.57 12.53
CA VAL A 446 -6.99 -8.19 11.90
C VAL A 446 -8.15 -7.19 11.81
N ILE A 447 -8.44 -6.46 12.89
CA ILE A 447 -9.52 -5.46 12.91
C ILE A 447 -9.23 -4.33 11.92
N VAL A 448 -8.02 -3.78 11.92
CA VAL A 448 -7.66 -2.67 11.03
C VAL A 448 -7.59 -3.13 9.57
N MET A 449 -6.96 -4.26 9.28
CA MET A 449 -6.82 -4.79 7.93
C MET A 449 -8.16 -5.23 7.36
N ALA A 450 -8.90 -6.11 8.04
CA ALA A 450 -10.19 -6.59 7.55
C ALA A 450 -11.26 -5.49 7.59
N GLY A 451 -11.29 -4.69 8.66
CA GLY A 451 -12.25 -3.60 8.83
C GLY A 451 -12.06 -2.50 7.79
N LYS A 452 -10.82 -2.02 7.59
CA LYS A 452 -10.53 -1.03 6.53
C LYS A 452 -10.90 -1.57 5.17
N GLN A 453 -10.58 -2.83 4.90
CA GLN A 453 -10.81 -3.41 3.59
C GLN A 453 -12.29 -3.62 3.28
N VAL A 454 -13.05 -4.19 4.21
CA VAL A 454 -14.50 -4.35 4.04
C VAL A 454 -15.16 -2.98 3.90
N TRP A 455 -14.76 -2.00 4.72
CA TRP A 455 -15.29 -0.65 4.64
C TRP A 455 -14.92 0.06 3.32
N GLY A 456 -13.67 -0.09 2.87
CA GLY A 456 -13.16 0.41 1.59
C GLY A 456 -14.00 -0.12 0.45
N ASN A 457 -14.06 -1.45 0.28
CA ASN A 457 -14.83 -2.09 -0.79
C ASN A 457 -16.30 -1.68 -0.78
N ILE A 458 -16.92 -1.53 0.41
CA ILE A 458 -18.31 -1.04 0.53
C ILE A 458 -18.40 0.41 0.07
N GLN A 459 -17.56 1.31 0.59
CA GLN A 459 -17.59 2.72 0.24
C GLN A 459 -17.35 2.91 -1.27
N GLU A 460 -16.40 2.18 -1.84
CA GLU A 460 -16.06 2.27 -3.25
C GLU A 460 -17.14 1.72 -4.18
N ALA A 461 -17.85 0.67 -3.79
CA ALA A 461 -18.92 0.13 -4.59
C ALA A 461 -20.22 0.94 -4.44
N LEU A 462 -20.58 1.26 -3.20
CA LEU A 462 -21.90 1.77 -2.82
C LEU A 462 -22.01 3.28 -3.01
N LEU A 463 -20.98 4.06 -2.67
CA LEU A 463 -21.02 5.53 -2.77
C LEU A 463 -21.22 6.02 -4.22
N PRO A 464 -20.40 5.63 -5.21
CA PRO A 464 -20.61 6.09 -6.58
C PRO A 464 -21.89 5.51 -7.19
N TRP A 465 -22.29 4.29 -6.81
CA TRP A 465 -23.56 3.71 -7.25
C TRP A 465 -24.76 4.51 -6.74
N MET A 466 -24.79 4.86 -5.45
CA MET A 466 -25.85 5.69 -4.87
C MET A 466 -25.89 7.08 -5.49
N CYS A 467 -24.74 7.73 -5.67
CA CYS A 467 -24.65 9.04 -6.33
C CYS A 467 -25.17 8.99 -7.77
N ASN A 468 -24.76 7.98 -8.56
CA ASN A 468 -25.24 7.81 -9.93
C ASN A 468 -26.73 7.45 -9.99
N TRP A 469 -27.21 6.64 -9.06
CA TRP A 469 -28.62 6.32 -8.95
C TRP A 469 -29.45 7.57 -8.66
N TRP A 470 -29.01 8.43 -7.74
CA TRP A 470 -29.66 9.70 -7.44
C TRP A 470 -29.62 10.64 -8.66
N SER A 471 -28.45 10.89 -9.24
CA SER A 471 -28.26 11.77 -10.40
C SER A 471 -29.12 11.32 -11.58
N SER A 472 -29.11 10.03 -11.90
CA SER A 472 -29.90 9.46 -13.00
C SER A 472 -31.40 9.56 -12.75
N ARG A 473 -31.86 9.46 -11.49
CA ARG A 473 -33.29 9.62 -11.15
C ARG A 473 -33.74 11.06 -11.32
N LYS A 474 -32.90 12.03 -10.91
CA LYS A 474 -33.14 13.47 -11.12
C LYS A 474 -33.17 13.84 -12.60
N ALA A 475 -32.23 13.32 -13.39
CA ALA A 475 -32.16 13.56 -14.84
C ALA A 475 -33.38 12.99 -15.59
N ARG A 476 -33.79 11.76 -15.26
CA ARG A 476 -34.98 11.13 -15.85
C ARG A 476 -36.28 11.86 -15.50
N GLY A 477 -36.45 12.27 -14.24
CA GLY A 477 -37.61 13.07 -13.83
C GLY A 477 -37.73 14.39 -14.59
N TYR A 478 -36.61 15.01 -14.96
CA TYR A 478 -36.60 16.22 -15.78
C TYR A 478 -36.92 15.94 -17.26
N SER A 479 -36.39 14.85 -17.83
CA SER A 479 -36.63 14.46 -19.22
C SER A 479 -38.08 14.04 -19.47
N ASP A 480 -38.68 13.29 -18.54
CA ASP A 480 -40.08 12.86 -18.58
C ASP A 480 -41.03 14.06 -18.47
N SER A 481 -40.70 15.05 -17.63
CA SER A 481 -41.45 16.31 -17.52
C SER A 481 -41.48 17.13 -18.82
N LYS A 482 -40.43 17.02 -19.67
CA LYS A 482 -40.30 17.75 -20.94
C LYS A 482 -40.67 16.95 -22.20
N ASN A 483 -41.18 15.72 -22.08
CA ASN A 483 -41.47 14.83 -23.21
C ASN A 483 -40.27 14.58 -24.15
N LEU A 484 -39.03 14.74 -23.67
CA LEU A 484 -37.82 14.52 -24.48
C LEU A 484 -37.47 13.03 -24.47
N LYS A 485 -37.84 12.30 -25.54
CA LYS A 485 -37.67 10.83 -25.64
C LYS A 485 -36.24 10.33 -25.91
N VAL A 486 -35.26 11.22 -26.13
CA VAL A 486 -33.90 10.82 -26.55
C VAL A 486 -32.87 11.27 -25.53
N TYR A 487 -32.58 10.39 -24.56
CA TYR A 487 -31.48 10.58 -23.61
C TYR A 487 -30.16 10.27 -24.31
N SER A 488 -29.41 11.33 -24.65
CA SER A 488 -28.21 11.26 -25.48
C SER A 488 -27.01 10.66 -24.74
N ARG A 489 -25.93 10.35 -25.47
CA ARG A 489 -24.74 9.68 -24.90
C ARG A 489 -23.90 10.61 -24.02
N TRP A 490 -23.78 11.88 -24.38
CA TRP A 490 -23.06 12.85 -23.56
C TRP A 490 -23.83 13.20 -22.28
N GLU A 491 -25.17 13.19 -22.29
CA GLU A 491 -25.98 13.34 -21.07
C GLU A 491 -25.82 12.13 -20.14
N GLN A 492 -25.87 10.91 -20.69
CA GLN A 492 -25.60 9.67 -19.94
C GLN A 492 -24.26 9.71 -19.22
N ASP A 493 -23.20 10.08 -19.94
CA ASP A 493 -21.86 10.14 -19.36
C ASP A 493 -21.69 11.36 -18.46
N HIS A 494 -22.40 12.48 -18.70
CA HIS A 494 -22.39 13.63 -17.80
C HIS A 494 -22.97 13.29 -16.42
N ASP A 495 -23.97 12.42 -16.33
CA ASP A 495 -24.58 12.06 -15.05
C ASP A 495 -23.73 11.07 -14.22
N LEU A 496 -22.65 10.51 -14.80
CA LEU A 496 -21.69 9.64 -14.09
C LEU A 496 -20.72 10.44 -13.22
N GLN A 497 -20.12 9.78 -12.22
CA GLN A 497 -19.11 10.38 -11.35
C GLN A 497 -17.83 10.75 -12.11
N ASN A 498 -17.22 11.87 -11.74
CA ASN A 498 -15.96 12.29 -12.34
C ASN A 498 -14.78 11.47 -11.77
N PHE A 499 -13.92 10.96 -12.65
CA PHE A 499 -12.66 10.37 -12.23
C PHE A 499 -11.65 11.49 -11.92
N SER A 500 -11.29 11.67 -10.65
CA SER A 500 -10.37 12.74 -10.25
C SER A 500 -8.95 12.44 -10.74
N GLN A 501 -8.11 13.48 -10.90
CA GLN A 501 -6.68 13.28 -11.22
C GLN A 501 -5.94 12.47 -10.15
N LEU A 502 -6.46 12.47 -8.92
CA LEU A 502 -5.96 11.71 -7.77
C LEU A 502 -6.64 10.34 -7.62
N GLY A 503 -7.56 9.95 -8.50
CA GLY A 503 -8.32 8.71 -8.37
C GLY A 503 -7.40 7.50 -8.20
N LEU A 504 -6.53 7.25 -9.20
CA LEU A 504 -5.52 6.19 -9.17
C LEU A 504 -4.55 6.28 -7.99
N PHE A 505 -4.30 7.47 -7.43
CA PHE A 505 -3.42 7.60 -6.27
C PHE A 505 -4.04 6.88 -5.06
N TYR A 506 -5.34 7.02 -4.83
CA TYR A 506 -6.03 6.34 -3.72
C TYR A 506 -6.05 4.82 -3.92
N GLU A 507 -6.25 4.36 -5.14
CA GLU A 507 -6.18 2.94 -5.52
C GLU A 507 -4.83 2.33 -5.14
N TYR A 508 -3.73 2.96 -5.58
CA TYR A 508 -2.39 2.50 -5.21
C TYR A 508 -2.13 2.63 -3.71
N LEU A 509 -2.55 3.74 -3.08
CA LEU A 509 -2.36 3.96 -1.65
C LEU A 509 -2.98 2.84 -0.83
N GLU A 510 -4.19 2.39 -1.18
CA GLU A 510 -4.85 1.31 -0.48
C GLU A 510 -4.04 0.02 -0.54
N MET A 511 -3.64 -0.39 -1.74
CA MET A 511 -2.88 -1.61 -1.98
C MET A 511 -1.47 -1.56 -1.35
N VAL A 512 -0.83 -0.39 -1.35
CA VAL A 512 0.49 -0.16 -0.74
C VAL A 512 0.38 -0.20 0.78
N ILE A 513 -0.68 0.36 1.37
CA ILE A 513 -0.92 0.25 2.82
C ILE A 513 -1.21 -1.21 3.21
N GLN A 514 -1.97 -1.93 2.39
CA GLN A 514 -2.21 -3.36 2.59
C GLN A 514 -0.89 -4.16 2.52
N PHE A 515 -0.02 -3.88 1.53
CA PHE A 515 1.30 -4.46 1.43
C PHE A 515 2.15 -4.20 2.68
N GLY A 516 2.13 -2.98 3.23
CA GLY A 516 2.84 -2.67 4.46
C GLY A 516 2.31 -3.46 5.67
N PHE A 517 0.99 -3.66 5.81
CA PHE A 517 0.45 -4.52 6.89
C PHE A 517 0.93 -5.97 6.77
N ILE A 518 0.94 -6.52 5.56
CA ILE A 518 1.36 -7.89 5.30
C ILE A 518 2.86 -8.09 5.50
N THR A 519 3.68 -7.07 5.25
CA THR A 519 5.14 -7.21 5.27
C THR A 519 5.75 -6.76 6.58
N LEU A 520 5.34 -5.63 7.15
CA LEU A 520 5.91 -5.07 8.39
C LEU A 520 5.60 -5.92 9.63
N PHE A 521 4.42 -6.52 9.70
CA PHE A 521 3.91 -7.18 10.90
C PHE A 521 3.68 -8.68 10.72
N VAL A 522 4.26 -9.29 9.69
CA VAL A 522 3.97 -10.67 9.31
C VAL A 522 4.37 -11.70 10.36
N ALA A 523 5.42 -11.40 11.13
CA ALA A 523 5.89 -12.24 12.23
C ALA A 523 4.81 -12.43 13.32
N SER A 524 3.85 -11.51 13.42
CA SER A 524 2.74 -11.62 14.37
C SER A 524 1.57 -12.45 13.84
N PHE A 525 1.25 -12.36 12.54
CA PHE A 525 0.05 -12.96 11.97
C PHE A 525 0.32 -13.64 10.61
N PRO A 526 0.62 -14.95 10.59
CA PRO A 526 0.95 -15.68 9.37
C PRO A 526 -0.16 -15.76 8.32
N LEU A 527 -1.43 -15.61 8.72
CA LEU A 527 -2.58 -15.65 7.81
C LEU A 527 -2.85 -14.30 7.11
N ALA A 528 -2.07 -13.25 7.39
CA ALA A 528 -2.24 -11.94 6.75
C ALA A 528 -2.24 -12.03 5.20
N PRO A 529 -1.31 -12.74 4.53
CA PRO A 529 -1.31 -12.84 3.08
C PRO A 529 -2.55 -13.56 2.52
N LEU A 530 -3.15 -14.49 3.27
CA LEU A 530 -4.37 -15.17 2.85
C LEU A 530 -5.57 -14.20 2.85
N LEU A 531 -5.72 -13.40 3.91
CA LEU A 531 -6.76 -12.37 3.95
C LEU A 531 -6.58 -11.34 2.84
N ALA A 532 -5.33 -10.94 2.61
CA ALA A 532 -4.97 -10.03 1.52
C ALA A 532 -5.27 -10.59 0.14
N LEU A 533 -4.99 -11.87 -0.10
CA LEU A 533 -5.26 -12.54 -1.36
C LEU A 533 -6.78 -12.54 -1.64
N CYS A 534 -7.59 -12.93 -0.65
CA CYS A 534 -9.04 -12.91 -0.76
C CYS A 534 -9.55 -11.51 -1.08
N ASN A 535 -8.98 -10.49 -0.43
CA ASN A 535 -9.31 -9.12 -0.75
C ASN A 535 -8.94 -8.74 -2.19
N ASN A 536 -7.69 -8.93 -2.61
CA ASN A 536 -7.23 -8.50 -3.93
C ASN A 536 -8.04 -9.15 -5.06
N ILE A 537 -8.49 -10.39 -4.88
CA ILE A 537 -9.37 -11.07 -5.84
C ILE A 537 -10.70 -10.32 -6.01
N LEU A 538 -11.28 -9.82 -4.91
CA LEU A 538 -12.48 -8.98 -4.94
C LEU A 538 -12.15 -7.59 -5.51
N GLU A 539 -11.05 -6.99 -5.07
CA GLU A 539 -10.62 -5.65 -5.43
C GLU A 539 -10.44 -5.47 -6.93
N VAL A 540 -9.71 -6.39 -7.58
CA VAL A 540 -9.53 -6.39 -9.05
C VAL A 540 -10.87 -6.28 -9.77
N ARG A 541 -11.94 -6.87 -9.22
CA ARG A 541 -13.28 -6.86 -9.83
C ARG A 541 -14.09 -5.64 -9.42
N VAL A 542 -14.01 -5.18 -8.17
CA VAL A 542 -14.63 -3.93 -7.72
C VAL A 542 -14.09 -2.75 -8.54
N ASP A 543 -12.78 -2.70 -8.74
CA ASP A 543 -12.09 -1.67 -9.51
C ASP A 543 -12.45 -1.70 -10.99
N ALA A 544 -12.44 -2.90 -11.58
CA ALA A 544 -12.87 -3.08 -12.95
C ALA A 544 -14.33 -2.63 -13.14
N TRP A 545 -15.20 -3.00 -12.19
CA TRP A 545 -16.61 -2.66 -12.22
C TRP A 545 -16.86 -1.16 -12.04
N LYS A 546 -16.19 -0.51 -11.07
CA LYS A 546 -16.38 0.92 -10.79
C LYS A 546 -15.92 1.77 -11.98
N LEU A 547 -14.76 1.46 -12.56
CA LEU A 547 -14.24 2.16 -13.75
C LEU A 547 -15.07 1.91 -15.02
N THR A 548 -15.66 0.72 -15.16
CA THR A 548 -16.46 0.37 -16.35
C THR A 548 -17.88 0.91 -16.27
N THR A 549 -18.47 1.02 -15.08
CA THR A 549 -19.90 1.30 -14.92
C THR A 549 -20.23 2.63 -14.25
N GLN A 550 -19.45 3.05 -13.24
CA GLN A 550 -19.83 4.16 -12.36
C GLN A 550 -19.11 5.47 -12.68
N PHE A 551 -17.86 5.40 -13.15
CA PHE A 551 -17.09 6.60 -13.49
C PHE A 551 -17.26 7.00 -14.96
N ARG A 552 -17.10 8.30 -15.20
CA ARG A 552 -16.81 8.86 -16.54
C ARG A 552 -15.51 8.29 -17.06
N ARG A 553 -15.39 8.17 -18.38
CA ARG A 553 -14.16 7.70 -19.02
C ARG A 553 -13.00 8.61 -18.63
N PRO A 554 -11.95 8.09 -17.98
CA PRO A 554 -10.77 8.88 -17.67
C PRO A 554 -9.99 9.21 -18.95
N MET A 555 -9.23 10.30 -18.91
CA MET A 555 -8.32 10.65 -19.99
C MET A 555 -7.18 9.64 -20.07
N ALA A 556 -6.96 9.07 -21.25
CA ALA A 556 -5.87 8.13 -21.47
C ALA A 556 -4.51 8.83 -21.29
N ALA A 557 -3.71 8.35 -20.34
CA ALA A 557 -2.37 8.85 -20.04
C ALA A 557 -1.34 7.72 -20.24
N LYS A 558 -0.18 8.07 -20.82
CA LYS A 558 0.96 7.15 -20.93
C LYS A 558 1.69 7.07 -19.58
N ALA A 559 2.08 5.87 -19.16
CA ALA A 559 2.95 5.66 -18.01
C ALA A 559 3.76 4.37 -18.20
N ARG A 560 5.09 4.45 -18.11
CA ARG A 560 5.99 3.28 -18.21
C ARG A 560 6.10 2.46 -16.93
N SER A 561 5.83 3.09 -15.79
CA SER A 561 6.03 2.51 -14.46
C SER A 561 4.93 2.97 -13.53
N ILE A 562 4.84 2.32 -12.37
CA ILE A 562 3.99 2.74 -11.26
C ILE A 562 4.47 4.05 -10.60
N GLY A 563 5.61 4.62 -11.02
CA GLY A 563 6.13 5.89 -10.51
C GLY A 563 6.75 5.78 -9.12
N ALA A 564 6.54 6.79 -8.28
CA ALA A 564 7.08 6.85 -6.90
C ALA A 564 6.67 5.65 -6.02
N TRP A 565 5.60 4.93 -6.36
CA TRP A 565 5.16 3.75 -5.63
C TRP A 565 6.21 2.63 -5.60
N LEU A 566 7.04 2.48 -6.64
CA LEU A 566 8.10 1.48 -6.64
C LEU A 566 9.17 1.79 -5.57
N GLU A 567 9.56 3.06 -5.46
CA GLU A 567 10.49 3.52 -4.42
C GLU A 567 9.91 3.37 -3.02
N ILE A 568 8.62 3.65 -2.86
CA ILE A 568 7.89 3.44 -1.61
C ILE A 568 7.89 1.96 -1.21
N LEU A 569 7.58 1.05 -2.15
CA LEU A 569 7.58 -0.39 -1.90
C LEU A 569 8.99 -0.91 -1.56
N ASN A 570 10.03 -0.41 -2.23
CA ASN A 570 11.44 -0.71 -1.88
C ASN A 570 11.80 -0.23 -0.46
N GLY A 571 11.36 0.97 -0.07
CA GLY A 571 11.55 1.50 1.28
C GLY A 571 10.83 0.67 2.35
N MET A 572 9.57 0.31 2.10
CA MET A 572 8.81 -0.57 2.99
C MET A 572 9.42 -1.97 3.09
N ALA A 573 9.95 -2.51 2.00
CA ALA A 573 10.66 -3.79 2.02
C ALA A 573 11.85 -3.78 2.98
N VAL A 574 12.68 -2.72 2.94
CA VAL A 574 13.81 -2.56 3.88
C VAL A 574 13.30 -2.43 5.32
N LEU A 575 12.29 -1.60 5.54
CA LEU A 575 11.70 -1.41 6.88
C LEU A 575 11.06 -2.70 7.42
N SER A 576 10.52 -3.56 6.56
CA SER A 576 9.86 -4.81 6.96
C SER A 576 10.83 -5.83 7.55
N VAL A 577 12.04 -5.93 7.01
CA VAL A 577 13.08 -6.82 7.54
C VAL A 577 13.44 -6.42 8.96
N ILE A 578 13.69 -5.12 9.16
CA ILE A 578 13.99 -4.54 10.47
C ILE A 578 12.81 -4.76 11.42
N THR A 579 11.61 -4.38 11.01
CA THR A 579 10.40 -4.48 11.86
C THR A 579 10.15 -5.92 12.32
N ASN A 580 10.23 -6.91 11.42
CA ASN A 580 10.01 -8.31 11.78
C ASN A 580 11.10 -8.85 12.71
N ALA A 581 12.37 -8.48 12.51
CA ALA A 581 13.45 -8.87 13.41
C ALA A 581 13.21 -8.33 14.82
N PHE A 582 12.78 -7.08 14.95
CA PHE A 582 12.41 -6.48 16.23
C PHE A 582 11.16 -7.11 16.85
N ILE A 583 10.13 -7.46 16.07
CA ILE A 583 8.91 -8.13 16.58
C ILE A 583 9.28 -9.49 17.18
N VAL A 584 10.06 -10.30 16.46
CA VAL A 584 10.49 -11.63 16.94
C VAL A 584 11.39 -11.51 18.17
N ALA A 585 12.26 -10.49 18.24
CA ALA A 585 13.17 -10.32 19.36
C ALA A 585 12.49 -9.73 20.62
N PHE A 586 11.65 -8.70 20.47
CA PHE A 586 11.12 -7.93 21.59
C PHE A 586 9.66 -8.24 21.92
N THR A 587 8.81 -8.50 20.94
CA THR A 587 7.37 -8.69 21.15
C THR A 587 7.01 -10.18 21.37
N SER A 588 7.66 -11.08 20.64
CA SER A 588 7.56 -12.53 20.82
C SER A 588 8.35 -13.02 22.04
N ASP A 589 7.92 -14.14 22.61
CA ASP A 589 8.60 -14.81 23.72
C ASP A 589 9.53 -15.95 23.23
N MET A 590 9.83 -16.00 21.93
CA MET A 590 10.66 -17.06 21.34
C MET A 590 12.11 -17.04 21.84
N ILE A 591 12.77 -15.87 21.84
CA ILE A 591 14.18 -15.77 22.23
C ILE A 591 14.40 -16.12 23.72
N PRO A 592 13.60 -15.61 24.68
CA PRO A 592 13.71 -16.04 26.08
C PRO A 592 13.52 -17.55 26.27
N ARG A 593 12.55 -18.15 25.57
CA ARG A 593 12.33 -19.61 25.56
C ARG A 593 13.55 -20.37 25.05
N LEU A 594 14.15 -19.91 23.95
CA LEU A 594 15.34 -20.52 23.37
C LEU A 594 16.56 -20.43 24.30
N VAL A 595 16.76 -19.27 24.94
CA VAL A 595 17.86 -19.06 25.90
C VAL A 595 17.69 -19.95 27.13
N TYR A 596 16.46 -20.11 27.63
CA TYR A 596 16.19 -21.01 28.74
C TYR A 596 16.57 -22.45 28.41
N LEU A 597 16.09 -22.95 27.25
CA LEU A 597 16.33 -24.32 26.78
C LEU A 597 17.82 -24.65 26.63
N TYR A 598 18.63 -23.72 26.11
CA TYR A 598 20.05 -23.99 25.82
C TYR A 598 21.02 -23.64 26.96
N VAL A 599 20.68 -22.69 27.84
CA VAL A 599 21.64 -22.16 28.83
C VAL A 599 21.26 -22.47 30.28
N TYR A 600 19.97 -22.45 30.60
CA TYR A 600 19.50 -22.52 31.99
C TYR A 600 18.90 -23.88 32.37
N GLN A 601 18.64 -24.75 31.40
CA GLN A 601 18.17 -26.11 31.60
C GLN A 601 19.29 -27.01 32.17
N PRO A 602 19.02 -27.84 33.20
CA PRO A 602 19.98 -28.84 33.69
C PRO A 602 20.18 -29.98 32.67
N GLU A 603 21.44 -30.37 32.42
CA GLU A 603 21.99 -31.19 31.31
C GLU A 603 21.34 -32.58 31.02
N LYS A 604 20.28 -33.01 31.70
CA LYS A 604 19.79 -34.41 31.61
C LYS A 604 18.59 -34.66 30.69
N ASN A 605 17.84 -33.65 30.25
CA ASN A 605 16.85 -33.72 29.15
C ASN A 605 16.46 -32.30 28.70
N ALA A 606 16.51 -32.02 27.38
CA ALA A 606 16.14 -30.72 26.81
C ALA A 606 14.62 -30.55 26.72
N THR A 607 13.95 -30.41 27.87
CA THR A 607 12.51 -30.11 27.97
C THR A 607 12.30 -28.62 28.25
N MET A 608 11.08 -28.10 28.10
CA MET A 608 10.74 -26.70 28.44
C MET A 608 10.14 -26.58 29.85
N GLU A 609 10.30 -27.60 30.69
CA GLU A 609 9.69 -27.69 32.02
C GLU A 609 10.37 -26.71 33.00
N GLY A 610 9.58 -25.98 33.77
CA GLY A 610 10.03 -24.98 34.74
C GLY A 610 10.27 -23.60 34.14
N TYR A 611 10.01 -23.40 32.85
CA TYR A 611 10.22 -22.11 32.16
C TYR A 611 9.43 -20.99 32.83
N ILE A 612 8.14 -21.20 33.13
CA ILE A 612 7.28 -20.17 33.73
C ILE A 612 7.76 -19.77 35.12
N ASN A 613 8.27 -20.72 35.91
CA ASN A 613 8.81 -20.44 37.22
C ASN A 613 10.11 -19.62 37.14
N SER A 614 10.92 -19.81 36.09
CA SER A 614 12.16 -19.08 35.85
C SER A 614 11.98 -17.69 35.24
N SER A 615 10.91 -17.49 34.45
CA SER A 615 10.66 -16.24 33.72
C SER A 615 9.98 -15.16 34.56
N LEU A 616 9.47 -15.53 35.74
CA LEU A 616 8.78 -14.64 36.66
C LEU A 616 9.69 -14.27 37.84
N SER A 617 9.90 -12.97 38.04
CA SER A 617 10.57 -12.44 39.22
C SER A 617 9.63 -12.31 40.42
N VAL A 618 10.22 -12.42 41.60
CA VAL A 618 9.52 -12.42 42.89
C VAL A 618 9.56 -11.02 43.51
N PHE A 619 8.43 -10.53 43.99
CA PHE A 619 8.28 -9.25 44.69
C PHE A 619 7.60 -9.41 46.04
N ASP A 620 8.11 -8.72 47.05
CA ASP A 620 7.50 -8.68 48.37
C ASP A 620 6.43 -7.58 48.43
N MET A 621 5.19 -7.98 48.72
CA MET A 621 4.04 -7.06 48.75
C MET A 621 4.15 -5.99 49.83
N TYR A 622 4.93 -6.21 50.90
CA TYR A 622 5.10 -5.20 51.96
C TYR A 622 5.93 -3.98 51.52
N GLN A 623 6.62 -4.07 50.38
CA GLN A 623 7.40 -2.96 49.84
C GLN A 623 6.59 -1.99 48.99
N PHE A 624 5.29 -2.25 48.78
CA PHE A 624 4.41 -1.26 48.18
C PHE A 624 4.20 -0.06 49.11
N PRO A 625 3.97 1.15 48.55
CA PRO A 625 3.51 2.29 49.34
C PRO A 625 2.22 1.96 50.09
N THR A 626 2.07 2.44 51.34
CA THR A 626 0.93 2.14 52.22
C THR A 626 -0.44 2.37 51.57
N LYS A 627 -0.58 3.42 50.76
CA LYS A 627 -1.81 3.70 50.00
C LYS A 627 -2.20 2.57 49.03
N VAL A 628 -1.21 2.00 48.35
CA VAL A 628 -1.41 0.91 47.39
C VAL A 628 -1.75 -0.38 48.16
N GLN A 629 -1.10 -0.60 49.31
CA GLN A 629 -1.39 -1.73 50.18
C GLN A 629 -2.85 -1.75 50.67
N GLU A 630 -3.35 -0.61 51.15
CA GLU A 630 -4.75 -0.45 51.59
C GLU A 630 -5.75 -0.69 50.45
N ASN A 631 -5.46 -0.19 49.25
CA ASN A 631 -6.28 -0.41 48.04
C ASN A 631 -6.34 -1.89 47.63
N ILE A 632 -5.21 -2.60 47.68
CA ILE A 632 -5.15 -4.03 47.33
C ILE A 632 -6.01 -4.85 48.28
N GLN A 633 -6.00 -4.52 49.57
CA GLN A 633 -6.73 -5.24 50.61
C GLN A 633 -8.26 -5.02 50.56
N GLN A 634 -8.71 -3.88 50.03
CA GLN A 634 -10.13 -3.58 49.86
C GLN A 634 -10.73 -4.26 48.62
N ASN A 635 -9.93 -4.49 47.56
CA ASN A 635 -10.42 -4.99 46.27
C ASN A 635 -10.20 -6.50 46.03
N THR A 636 -9.91 -7.24 47.08
CA THR A 636 -9.83 -8.70 47.05
C THR A 636 -11.21 -9.33 46.95
N LYS A 637 -11.62 -9.69 45.73
CA LYS A 637 -12.84 -10.46 45.42
C LYS A 637 -12.77 -11.89 46.00
N GLY A 638 -12.85 -12.05 47.31
CA GLY A 638 -12.89 -13.34 48.00
C GLY A 638 -11.56 -14.13 48.03
N PHE A 639 -10.44 -13.51 47.61
CA PHE A 639 -9.10 -14.11 47.64
C PHE A 639 -8.16 -13.21 48.44
N ASP A 640 -7.64 -13.67 49.59
CA ASP A 640 -6.71 -12.86 50.38
C ASP A 640 -5.32 -12.81 49.73
N CYS A 641 -5.02 -11.68 49.09
CA CYS A 641 -3.72 -11.37 48.50
C CYS A 641 -2.57 -11.46 49.52
N PHE A 642 -2.82 -11.13 50.79
CA PHE A 642 -1.78 -11.05 51.82
C PHE A 642 -1.56 -12.37 52.54
N ALA A 643 -2.37 -13.40 52.26
CA ALA A 643 -2.16 -14.75 52.79
C ALA A 643 -0.80 -15.34 52.38
N LYS A 644 -0.27 -14.93 51.23
CA LYS A 644 1.13 -15.10 50.84
C LYS A 644 1.69 -13.71 50.50
N PRO A 645 2.66 -13.15 51.26
CA PRO A 645 3.13 -11.78 51.06
C PRO A 645 4.03 -11.61 49.81
N ILE A 646 3.91 -12.49 48.83
CA ILE A 646 4.78 -12.58 47.67
C ILE A 646 3.91 -12.54 46.41
N CYS A 647 4.16 -11.57 45.54
CA CYS A 647 3.60 -11.53 44.19
C CYS A 647 4.69 -11.74 43.15
N ARG A 648 4.29 -12.24 41.98
CA ARG A 648 5.19 -12.41 40.84
C ARG A 648 4.87 -11.41 39.73
N TYR A 649 5.90 -11.02 38.99
CA TYR A 649 5.77 -10.15 37.82
C TYR A 649 6.77 -10.58 36.75
N ARG A 650 6.46 -10.26 35.50
CA ARG A 650 7.25 -10.66 34.33
C ARG A 650 8.42 -9.70 34.14
N ASP A 651 9.54 -10.03 34.76
CA ASP A 651 10.85 -9.41 34.54
C ASP A 651 11.95 -10.36 35.03
N TYR A 652 13.20 -10.08 34.70
CA TYR A 652 14.37 -10.86 35.11
C TYR A 652 15.17 -10.07 36.15
N ARG A 653 14.68 -10.07 37.39
CA ARG A 653 15.27 -9.33 38.53
C ARG A 653 15.53 -10.24 39.73
N TYR A 654 16.52 -9.88 40.54
CA TYR A 654 16.85 -10.63 41.75
C TYR A 654 15.71 -10.55 42.78
N PRO A 655 15.45 -11.62 43.54
CA PRO A 655 14.39 -11.67 44.54
C PRO A 655 14.71 -10.80 45.76
N SER A 656 13.68 -10.59 46.60
CA SER A 656 13.81 -9.97 47.92
C SER A 656 14.84 -10.72 48.78
N GLY A 657 15.69 -9.99 49.50
CA GLY A 657 16.74 -10.56 50.37
C GLY A 657 18.08 -10.90 49.69
N HIS A 658 18.22 -10.70 48.38
CA HIS A 658 19.51 -10.82 47.68
C HIS A 658 20.35 -9.52 47.81
N GLU A 659 21.69 -9.62 47.81
CA GLU A 659 22.58 -8.44 47.94
C GLU A 659 22.31 -7.32 46.92
N LYS A 660 21.83 -7.70 45.74
CA LYS A 660 21.43 -6.79 44.65
C LYS A 660 19.92 -6.83 44.38
N GLU A 661 19.14 -6.66 45.44
CA GLU A 661 17.67 -6.72 45.44
C GLU A 661 17.07 -5.93 44.27
N TYR A 662 16.17 -6.57 43.50
CA TYR A 662 15.44 -5.99 42.36
C TYR A 662 16.27 -5.38 41.23
N SER A 663 17.60 -5.52 41.26
CA SER A 663 18.43 -5.24 40.09
C SER A 663 18.29 -6.35 39.05
N HIS A 664 18.63 -6.05 37.80
CA HIS A 664 18.56 -7.02 36.71
C HIS A 664 19.50 -8.21 36.94
N THR A 665 18.99 -9.42 36.73
CA THR A 665 19.80 -10.65 36.83
C THR A 665 20.73 -10.79 35.63
N MET A 666 21.71 -11.69 35.74
CA MET A 666 22.55 -12.03 34.60
C MET A 666 21.76 -12.67 33.45
N GLN A 667 20.65 -13.35 33.75
CA GLN A 667 19.70 -13.89 32.76
C GLN A 667 19.05 -12.79 31.90
N PHE A 668 18.72 -11.64 32.49
CA PHE A 668 18.25 -10.49 31.72
C PHE A 668 19.25 -10.09 30.62
N TRP A 669 20.52 -9.97 30.99
CA TRP A 669 21.59 -9.54 30.08
C TRP A 669 21.90 -10.59 29.01
N HIS A 670 21.86 -11.89 29.36
CA HIS A 670 21.96 -12.97 28.36
C HIS A 670 20.81 -12.94 27.35
N ILE A 671 19.58 -12.77 27.82
CA ILE A 671 18.41 -12.67 26.94
C ILE A 671 18.51 -11.43 26.06
N LEU A 672 18.91 -10.29 26.61
CA LEU A 672 19.09 -9.05 25.83
C LEU A 672 20.19 -9.22 24.77
N ALA A 673 21.33 -9.81 25.13
CA ALA A 673 22.41 -10.09 24.19
C ALA A 673 21.95 -11.04 23.07
N ALA A 674 21.22 -12.11 23.40
CA ALA A 674 20.65 -13.03 22.43
C ALA A 674 19.64 -12.34 21.50
N LYS A 675 18.80 -11.44 22.03
CA LYS A 675 17.85 -10.63 21.23
C LYS A 675 18.58 -9.74 20.22
N LEU A 676 19.61 -9.02 20.66
CA LEU A 676 20.39 -8.15 19.78
C LEU A 676 21.18 -8.95 18.74
N ALA A 677 21.78 -10.08 19.13
CA ALA A 677 22.47 -10.98 18.21
C ALA A 677 21.52 -11.54 17.16
N PHE A 678 20.31 -11.97 17.56
CA PHE A 678 19.30 -12.46 16.63
C PHE A 678 18.91 -11.40 15.60
N ILE A 679 18.68 -10.14 16.02
CA ILE A 679 18.35 -9.05 15.11
C ILE A 679 19.44 -8.87 14.06
N ILE A 680 20.70 -8.78 14.50
CA ILE A 680 21.85 -8.60 13.61
C ILE A 680 21.94 -9.76 12.61
N ILE A 681 21.81 -11.02 13.08
CA ILE A 681 21.89 -12.20 12.22
C ILE A 681 20.76 -12.21 11.21
N MET A 682 19.51 -12.05 11.64
CA MET A 682 18.34 -12.08 10.77
C MET A 682 18.41 -10.97 9.71
N GLU A 683 18.80 -9.76 10.11
CA GLU A 683 18.96 -8.61 9.23
C GLU A 683 20.01 -8.87 8.14
N HIS A 684 21.23 -9.28 8.53
CA HIS A 684 22.32 -9.51 7.58
C HIS A 684 22.06 -10.70 6.66
N VAL A 685 21.39 -11.75 7.14
CA VAL A 685 20.99 -12.89 6.29
C VAL A 685 20.01 -12.43 5.22
N VAL A 686 18.93 -11.74 5.61
CA VAL A 686 17.91 -11.32 4.64
C VAL A 686 18.45 -10.28 3.67
N PHE A 687 19.24 -9.31 4.12
CA PHE A 687 19.89 -8.35 3.21
C PHE A 687 20.95 -9.00 2.33
N GLY A 688 21.72 -9.97 2.84
CA GLY A 688 22.63 -10.77 2.04
C GLY A 688 21.91 -11.51 0.91
N VAL A 689 20.76 -12.15 1.22
CA VAL A 689 19.90 -12.79 0.22
C VAL A 689 19.36 -11.76 -0.77
N LYS A 690 18.92 -10.58 -0.32
CA LYS A 690 18.45 -9.51 -1.21
C LYS A 690 19.51 -9.13 -2.25
N VAL A 691 20.75 -8.87 -1.81
CA VAL A 691 21.86 -8.52 -2.70
C VAL A 691 22.17 -9.67 -3.66
N PHE A 692 22.16 -10.90 -3.16
CA PHE A 692 22.38 -12.09 -3.98
C PHE A 692 21.30 -12.27 -5.06
N VAL A 693 20.02 -12.10 -4.70
CA VAL A 693 18.89 -12.19 -5.63
C VAL A 693 18.97 -11.10 -6.71
N ALA A 694 19.28 -9.86 -6.32
CA ALA A 694 19.47 -8.75 -7.25
C ALA A 694 20.66 -8.98 -8.20
N TRP A 695 21.70 -9.68 -7.74
CA TRP A 695 22.82 -10.09 -8.59
C TRP A 695 22.43 -11.21 -9.58
N LEU A 696 21.64 -12.18 -9.13
CA LEU A 696 21.23 -13.34 -9.92
C LEU A 696 20.16 -13.00 -10.97
N ILE A 697 19.23 -12.12 -10.63
CA ILE A 697 18.02 -11.82 -11.42
C ILE A 697 18.17 -10.43 -12.04
N PRO A 698 18.47 -10.31 -13.35
CA PRO A 698 18.61 -9.00 -13.99
C PRO A 698 17.25 -8.30 -14.13
N ASP A 699 17.22 -6.99 -13.87
CA ASP A 699 16.01 -6.15 -13.94
C ASP A 699 15.29 -6.23 -15.31
N VAL A 700 16.06 -6.34 -16.41
CA VAL A 700 15.52 -6.45 -17.78
C VAL A 700 15.76 -7.86 -18.32
N PRO A 701 14.72 -8.59 -18.79
CA PRO A 701 14.88 -9.88 -19.42
C PRO A 701 15.81 -9.82 -20.65
N SER A 702 16.64 -10.85 -20.84
CA SER A 702 17.59 -10.95 -21.97
C SER A 702 16.89 -10.87 -23.33
N GLU A 703 15.72 -11.51 -23.45
CA GLU A 703 14.89 -11.49 -24.65
C GLU A 703 14.45 -10.07 -25.02
N VAL A 704 13.93 -9.30 -24.05
CA VAL A 704 13.49 -7.92 -24.26
C VAL A 704 14.68 -7.04 -24.63
N LYS A 705 15.82 -7.20 -23.94
CA LYS A 705 17.06 -6.47 -24.26
C LYS A 705 17.54 -6.77 -25.69
N ALA A 706 17.46 -8.02 -26.12
CA ALA A 706 17.82 -8.43 -27.48
C ALA A 706 16.87 -7.85 -28.52
N ARG A 707 15.55 -7.86 -28.26
CA ARG A 707 14.54 -7.27 -29.14
C ARG A 707 14.71 -5.76 -29.29
N ILE A 708 14.84 -5.00 -28.20
CA ILE A 708 15.11 -3.55 -28.24
C ILE A 708 16.38 -3.25 -29.03
N LYS A 709 17.46 -4.02 -28.81
CA LYS A 709 18.72 -3.85 -29.55
C LYS A 709 18.54 -4.13 -31.04
N ARG A 710 17.79 -5.17 -31.40
CA ARG A 710 17.48 -5.53 -32.79
C ARG A 710 16.65 -4.44 -33.47
N GLU A 711 15.62 -3.92 -32.80
CA GLU A 711 14.78 -2.84 -33.32
C GLU A 711 15.60 -1.57 -33.58
N ARG A 712 16.42 -1.15 -32.62
CA ARG A 712 17.31 0.02 -32.80
C ARG A 712 18.27 -0.17 -33.98
N TYR A 713 18.82 -1.36 -34.14
CA TYR A 713 19.67 -1.70 -35.28
C TYR A 713 18.92 -1.61 -36.61
N LEU A 714 17.74 -2.23 -36.71
CA LEU A 714 16.92 -2.20 -37.92
C LEU A 714 16.47 -0.77 -38.25
N VAL A 715 16.03 0.02 -37.28
CA VAL A 715 15.63 1.42 -37.48
C VAL A 715 16.79 2.26 -38.02
N GLN A 716 17.99 2.09 -37.46
CA GLN A 716 19.19 2.77 -37.96
C GLN A 716 19.54 2.35 -39.40
N GLU A 717 19.44 1.06 -39.71
CA GLU A 717 19.68 0.53 -41.05
C GLU A 717 18.68 1.08 -42.08
N TYR A 718 17.37 1.05 -41.76
CA TYR A 718 16.33 1.59 -42.64
C TYR A 718 16.45 3.11 -42.84
N LEU A 719 16.73 3.87 -41.78
CA LEU A 719 16.94 5.33 -41.89
C LEU A 719 18.17 5.66 -42.75
N HIS A 720 19.28 4.93 -42.55
CA HIS A 720 20.48 5.12 -43.35
C HIS A 720 20.24 4.82 -44.83
N ASN A 721 19.63 3.67 -45.15
CA ASN A 721 19.30 3.29 -46.51
C ASN A 721 18.37 4.31 -47.18
N TYR A 722 17.36 4.79 -46.45
CA TYR A 722 16.44 5.82 -46.94
C TYR A 722 17.16 7.14 -47.27
N GLU A 723 18.05 7.62 -46.40
CA GLU A 723 18.83 8.84 -46.67
C GLU A 723 19.75 8.68 -47.88
N VAL A 724 20.39 7.52 -48.01
CA VAL A 724 21.24 7.19 -49.17
C VAL A 724 20.43 7.20 -50.46
N GLU A 725 19.25 6.58 -50.49
CA GLU A 725 18.38 6.59 -51.67
C GLU A 725 17.87 7.99 -52.00
N LYS A 726 17.46 8.75 -50.99
CA LYS A 726 17.02 10.13 -51.18
C LYS A 726 18.13 11.00 -51.79
N LEU A 727 19.36 10.84 -51.31
CA LEU A 727 20.54 11.53 -51.88
C LEU A 727 20.81 11.10 -53.32
N LYS A 728 20.69 9.80 -53.64
CA LYS A 728 20.82 9.30 -55.03
C LYS A 728 19.79 9.94 -55.95
N VAL A 729 18.52 10.00 -55.54
CA VAL A 729 17.45 10.64 -56.32
C VAL A 729 17.72 12.13 -56.53
N GLN A 730 18.15 12.84 -55.49
CA GLN A 730 18.50 14.26 -55.59
C GLN A 730 19.68 14.50 -56.54
N LEU A 731 20.73 13.68 -56.47
CA LEU A 731 21.87 13.75 -57.37
C LEU A 731 21.48 13.43 -58.82
N CYS A 732 20.61 12.45 -59.04
CA CYS A 732 20.07 12.13 -60.38
C CYS A 732 19.26 13.29 -60.97
N GLN A 733 18.48 14.02 -60.16
CA GLN A 733 17.75 15.21 -60.60
C GLN A 733 18.68 16.39 -60.96
N ILE A 734 19.78 16.57 -60.23
CA ILE A 734 20.77 17.63 -60.48
C ILE A 734 21.59 17.36 -61.75
N ASN A 735 21.93 16.09 -62.02
CA ASN A 735 22.77 15.71 -63.16
C ASN A 735 21.99 15.54 -64.49
N GLY A 736 20.71 15.91 -64.56
CA GLY A 736 19.96 15.94 -65.82
C GLY A 736 19.83 14.58 -66.53
N CYS A 737 19.88 13.47 -65.79
CA CYS A 737 19.64 12.15 -66.37
C CYS A 737 18.14 11.97 -66.63
N GLN A 738 17.76 11.63 -67.87
CA GLN A 738 16.39 11.21 -68.17
C GLN A 738 15.98 10.05 -67.24
N PRO A 739 14.77 10.06 -66.67
CA PRO A 739 14.32 8.97 -65.85
C PRO A 739 14.24 7.72 -66.74
N ALA A 740 14.96 6.67 -66.37
CA ALA A 740 14.73 5.37 -66.96
C ALA A 740 13.27 4.99 -66.67
N GLU A 741 12.45 4.90 -67.72
CA GLU A 741 11.14 4.27 -67.68
C GLU A 741 11.35 2.79 -67.32
N HIS A 742 11.38 2.50 -66.02
CA HIS A 742 10.96 1.25 -65.36
C HIS A 742 11.47 1.24 -63.91
N SER A 743 10.86 2.09 -63.08
CA SER A 743 10.70 1.78 -61.66
C SER A 743 9.58 2.67 -61.13
N THR A 744 8.36 2.32 -61.48
CA THR A 744 7.18 2.72 -60.73
C THR A 744 7.50 2.50 -59.25
N ILE A 745 7.24 3.52 -58.44
CA ILE A 745 7.29 3.46 -56.98
C ILE A 745 6.38 2.30 -56.55
N VAL A 746 7.00 1.13 -56.38
CA VAL A 746 6.48 0.02 -55.61
C VAL A 746 7.63 -0.24 -54.66
N CYS A 747 7.57 0.39 -53.49
CA CYS A 747 8.06 -0.30 -52.32
C CYS A 747 7.34 -1.65 -52.37
N ALA A 748 8.04 -2.69 -52.81
CA ALA A 748 7.54 -4.04 -52.67
C ALA A 748 7.24 -4.17 -51.19
N TYR A 749 5.94 -4.19 -50.85
CA TYR A 749 5.52 -4.76 -49.60
C TYR A 749 6.25 -6.10 -49.54
N PRO A 750 6.98 -6.43 -48.47
CA PRO A 750 7.23 -7.82 -48.20
C PRO A 750 5.84 -8.45 -48.17
N GLU A 751 5.56 -9.34 -49.12
CA GLU A 751 4.53 -10.34 -48.91
C GLU A 751 4.73 -10.86 -47.49
N THR A 752 3.62 -10.89 -46.75
CA THR A 752 3.48 -11.43 -45.40
C THR A 752 4.64 -12.35 -45.01
N PRO A 753 5.34 -12.15 -43.89
CA PRO A 753 6.17 -13.22 -43.37
C PRO A 753 5.22 -14.40 -43.12
N GLU A 754 5.29 -15.43 -43.96
CA GLU A 754 4.71 -16.72 -43.67
C GLU A 754 5.28 -17.14 -42.31
N VAL A 755 4.38 -17.12 -41.33
CA VAL A 755 4.62 -17.70 -40.02
C VAL A 755 4.85 -19.18 -40.26
N LEU A 756 6.11 -19.60 -40.22
CA LEU A 756 6.45 -20.99 -39.95
C LEU A 756 5.79 -21.37 -38.61
N PRO A 757 4.87 -22.36 -38.59
CA PRO A 757 4.31 -22.84 -37.35
C PRO A 757 5.33 -23.78 -36.72
N GLU A 758 6.20 -23.25 -35.86
CA GLU A 758 6.94 -24.10 -34.93
C GLU A 758 6.04 -24.41 -33.74
N CYS A 759 5.27 -25.49 -33.88
CA CYS A 759 4.93 -26.37 -32.77
C CYS A 759 6.05 -27.42 -32.64
N LEU A 760 6.86 -27.30 -31.58
CA LEU A 760 7.26 -28.40 -30.69
C LEU A 760 7.91 -27.84 -29.41
#